data_AF-A0A2N1IN73-F1
#
_entry.id   AF-A0A2N1IN73-F1
#
_cell.length_a   1.000
_cell.length_b   1.000
_cell.length_c   1.000
_cell.angle_alpha   90.00
_cell.angle_beta   90.00
_cell.angle_gamma   90.00
#
_symmetry.space_group_name_H-M   'P 1'
#
loop_
_entity.id
_entity.type
_entity.pdbx_description
1 polymer ?
#
loop_
_entity_poly.entity_id
_entity_poly.type
_entity_poly.pdbx_seq_one_letter_code
_entity_poly.pdbx_strand_id
1 'polypeptide(L)'
;MEAPHSELWSRNFGAPVTGLCLTADAALLAVACRNRTLTVLTRDCRPCWSQHFADELTCVAISTTPCVAAGTQRASDGSGTVSLFDADGQALFSVPLASAPYDISLSADSERLVVLCQDQSQHIANRSGSGYELRQVEARHLEPAASSAASSHSASLLKIRERLLSVLNQDAGIVALHELPRTAVKCAVSHTGFAGIVALEDGSALLLEGDSLRQCETTAVVAAPGISSVAVSGGGTAVIGSPDGTLRLLNRQGKPLWACRAGGEVWAAGISQDGSIVVSGCTDGTVKLLVNHAHDSYNQHIDLLQMNAEQLADEAEHRDAAEALLAQLGQTGLIEYAVDWLNGGSLRLSQADREALAIKLLAEDVRLFPSHCTSHFLLAQAYQKRQEWHLAARHFTWAGQDDRMKLKSFTLAGESFLMAGHHFAAKSAFRRARELTVSEEAKKTLYTLGRIHQEQGSFAEAQKYYEVVFTLSPDYLDVDARLQHLRRQGTQPEGLRPSDDKDWYASLILELLDPAAQRGFTPGTARATQLAGVAEQRGRLLSVIAEFALDKADKAADAALDYDVAAYMRYDCSVPEDEAKKSLELVNMLDCLKHYGPFRRSLDIGAATGRYPTLLARQGIQAFGVDLEPRAVEYARQKTGGALNPDFHQGDARALPFESTQFDLITCMMGTAAHFPRQDFSRVMSEIHRCLVPGGFCVISTWDIECPHLTYLSIYSHEQKELMRQNAISRGEASEIARAQGFAVEEIRPLGLLPESLGYELDLQQDGPARIRNLLDMDLALKAKFPSLHGQMYMLIIRKT
;
A
#
# COMPACT_ATOMS: atom_id res chain seq x y z
N MET A 1 16.65 14.47 0.12
CA MET A 1 16.55 13.33 1.04
C MET A 1 15.09 12.93 1.08
N GLU A 2 14.77 11.64 1.00
CA GLU A 2 13.37 11.16 0.92
C GLU A 2 12.62 11.15 2.26
N ALA A 3 13.33 11.24 3.38
CA ALA A 3 12.76 11.09 4.71
C ALA A 3 13.47 11.96 5.76
N PRO A 4 12.77 12.36 6.84
CA PRO A 4 13.33 13.16 7.94
C PRO A 4 14.25 12.35 8.89
N HIS A 5 14.37 11.06 8.63
CA HIS A 5 15.38 10.18 9.20
C HIS A 5 15.90 9.23 8.12
N SER A 6 17.08 8.66 8.32
CA SER A 6 17.63 7.59 7.48
C SER A 6 18.09 6.41 8.32
N GLU A 7 17.85 5.18 7.87
CA GLU A 7 18.32 3.99 8.57
C GLU A 7 19.83 3.82 8.34
N LEU A 8 20.61 3.85 9.43
CA LEU A 8 22.06 3.61 9.39
C LEU A 8 22.32 2.09 9.32
N TRP A 9 21.58 1.32 10.11
CA TRP A 9 21.43 -0.13 9.96
C TRP A 9 20.22 -0.67 10.75
N SER A 10 19.77 -1.85 10.35
CA SER A 10 18.87 -2.72 11.11
C SER A 10 19.53 -4.09 11.32
N ARG A 11 19.43 -4.66 12.53
CA ARG A 11 19.97 -5.98 12.85
C ARG A 11 19.07 -6.71 13.83
N ASN A 12 18.75 -7.97 13.51
CA ASN A 12 18.04 -8.85 14.43
C ASN A 12 19.03 -9.65 15.30
N PHE A 13 18.77 -9.71 16.60
CA PHE A 13 19.61 -10.38 17.61
C PHE A 13 19.09 -11.78 18.01
N GLY A 14 18.06 -12.28 17.35
CA GLY A 14 17.50 -13.63 17.53
C GLY A 14 16.66 -13.81 18.81
N ALA A 15 16.47 -12.75 19.59
CA ALA A 15 15.63 -12.76 20.80
C ALA A 15 15.12 -11.34 21.12
N PRO A 16 13.95 -11.20 21.78
CA PRO A 16 13.38 -9.91 22.16
C PRO A 16 14.38 -8.99 22.86
N VAL A 17 14.44 -7.72 22.45
CA VAL A 17 15.26 -6.70 23.13
C VAL A 17 14.54 -6.27 24.40
N THR A 18 15.16 -6.47 25.57
CA THR A 18 14.59 -6.13 26.88
C THR A 18 15.08 -4.79 27.40
N GLY A 19 16.29 -4.38 27.01
CA GLY A 19 16.89 -3.10 27.40
C GLY A 19 17.89 -2.61 26.36
N LEU A 20 18.00 -1.30 26.23
CA LEU A 20 18.87 -0.66 25.24
C LEU A 20 19.34 0.69 25.76
N CYS A 21 20.63 0.99 25.64
CA CYS A 21 21.21 2.26 26.09
C CYS A 21 22.34 2.71 25.14
N LEU A 22 22.47 4.03 24.94
CA LEU A 22 23.38 4.67 23.99
C LEU A 22 24.28 5.66 24.72
N THR A 23 25.53 5.82 24.30
CA THR A 23 26.39 6.91 24.78
C THR A 23 25.92 8.26 24.25
N ALA A 24 26.22 9.35 24.98
CA ALA A 24 25.77 10.70 24.63
C ALA A 24 26.18 11.15 23.21
N ASP A 25 27.31 10.67 22.71
CA ASP A 25 27.89 10.92 21.38
C ASP A 25 27.47 9.89 20.31
N ALA A 26 26.61 8.92 20.67
CA ALA A 26 26.22 7.78 19.85
C ALA A 26 27.36 6.86 19.36
N ALA A 27 28.56 6.93 19.97
CA ALA A 27 29.69 6.09 19.57
C ALA A 27 29.47 4.60 19.91
N LEU A 28 28.83 4.31 21.05
CA LEU A 28 28.56 2.96 21.54
C LEU A 28 27.07 2.75 21.87
N LEU A 29 26.64 1.50 21.67
CA LEU A 29 25.29 1.02 21.89
C LEU A 29 25.34 -0.30 22.68
N ALA A 30 24.68 -0.34 23.84
CA ALA A 30 24.48 -1.56 24.62
C ALA A 30 23.07 -2.12 24.36
N VAL A 31 22.99 -3.40 23.97
CA VAL A 31 21.75 -4.12 23.68
C VAL A 31 21.64 -5.33 24.61
N ALA A 32 20.59 -5.37 25.43
CA ALA A 32 20.23 -6.51 26.27
C ALA A 32 19.06 -7.27 25.66
N CYS A 33 19.22 -8.58 25.49
CA CYS A 33 18.23 -9.47 24.90
C CYS A 33 17.72 -10.52 25.89
N ARG A 34 16.45 -10.93 25.73
CA ARG A 34 15.77 -11.93 26.58
C ARG A 34 16.45 -13.31 26.59
N ASN A 35 17.30 -13.60 25.61
CA ASN A 35 18.18 -14.78 25.62
C ASN A 35 19.39 -14.65 26.59
N ARG A 36 19.34 -13.72 27.56
CA ARG A 36 20.39 -13.44 28.56
C ARG A 36 21.72 -12.98 27.96
N THR A 37 21.69 -12.36 26.80
CA THR A 37 22.89 -11.86 26.12
C THR A 37 22.91 -10.34 26.13
N LEU A 38 24.00 -9.77 26.63
CA LEU A 38 24.35 -8.36 26.49
C LEU A 38 25.36 -8.23 25.34
N THR A 39 25.16 -7.28 24.44
CA THR A 39 26.09 -7.00 23.34
C THR A 39 26.37 -5.51 23.29
N VAL A 40 27.65 -5.14 23.26
CA VAL A 40 28.10 -3.75 23.05
C VAL A 40 28.62 -3.62 21.64
N LEU A 41 28.12 -2.62 20.92
CA LEU A 41 28.39 -2.37 19.51
C LEU A 41 28.87 -0.94 19.31
N THR A 42 29.70 -0.72 18.29
CA THR A 42 29.92 0.63 17.76
C THR A 42 28.71 1.11 16.95
N ARG A 43 28.66 2.42 16.70
CA ARG A 43 27.74 3.07 15.75
C ARG A 43 27.61 2.33 14.41
N ASP A 44 28.68 1.71 13.92
CA ASP A 44 28.73 0.98 12.64
C ASP A 44 28.30 -0.50 12.75
N CYS A 45 27.55 -0.87 13.79
CA CYS A 45 27.09 -2.23 14.10
C CYS A 45 28.22 -3.27 14.35
N ARG A 46 29.46 -2.83 14.58
CA ARG A 46 30.59 -3.73 14.88
C ARG A 46 30.53 -4.12 16.36
N PRO A 47 30.51 -5.41 16.71
CA PRO A 47 30.54 -5.82 18.11
C PRO A 47 31.90 -5.48 18.73
N CYS A 48 31.89 -4.76 19.85
CA CYS A 48 33.06 -4.57 20.71
C CYS A 48 33.27 -5.84 21.55
N TRP A 49 32.21 -6.24 22.27
CA TRP A 49 32.16 -7.47 23.05
C TRP A 49 30.71 -7.93 23.26
N SER A 50 30.55 -9.18 23.71
CA SER A 50 29.26 -9.75 24.08
C SER A 50 29.43 -10.70 25.26
N GLN A 51 28.46 -10.73 26.16
CA GLN A 51 28.48 -11.56 27.36
C GLN A 51 27.13 -12.24 27.57
N HIS A 52 27.18 -13.53 27.88
CA HIS A 52 26.02 -14.33 28.25
C HIS A 52 25.93 -14.47 29.77
N PHE A 53 24.75 -14.24 30.33
CA PHE A 53 24.47 -14.31 31.75
C PHE A 53 23.73 -15.60 32.10
N ALA A 54 23.94 -16.11 33.32
CA ALA A 54 23.19 -17.26 33.83
C ALA A 54 21.73 -16.89 34.13
N ASP A 55 21.54 -15.70 34.70
CA ASP A 55 20.27 -15.13 35.15
C ASP A 55 19.65 -14.20 34.08
N GLU A 56 18.37 -13.82 34.21
CA GLU A 56 17.67 -13.00 33.21
C GLU A 56 18.10 -11.53 33.27
N LEU A 57 18.43 -10.91 32.13
CA LEU A 57 18.79 -9.49 32.05
C LEU A 57 17.55 -8.59 32.20
N THR A 58 17.53 -7.77 33.25
CA THR A 58 16.40 -6.88 33.58
C THR A 58 16.60 -5.44 33.10
N CYS A 59 17.81 -4.88 33.27
CA CYS A 59 18.11 -3.49 32.93
C CYS A 59 19.60 -3.30 32.56
N VAL A 60 19.89 -2.22 31.81
CA VAL A 60 21.22 -1.91 31.26
C VAL A 60 21.44 -0.40 31.19
N ALA A 61 22.66 0.06 31.50
CA ALA A 61 23.10 1.44 31.32
C ALA A 61 24.53 1.51 30.76
N ILE A 62 24.86 2.58 30.02
CA ILE A 62 26.21 2.83 29.48
C ILE A 62 26.63 4.28 29.76
N SER A 63 27.91 4.48 30.09
CA SER A 63 28.53 5.79 30.32
C SER A 63 29.36 6.26 29.13
N THR A 64 29.72 7.56 29.12
CA THR A 64 30.62 8.13 28.10
C THR A 64 32.10 7.77 28.32
N THR A 65 32.51 7.43 29.54
CA THR A 65 33.81 6.80 29.83
C THR A 65 33.62 5.28 29.88
N PRO A 66 33.64 4.59 28.71
CA PRO A 66 32.83 3.41 28.43
C PRO A 66 32.87 2.33 29.52
N CYS A 67 31.89 2.40 30.42
CA CYS A 67 31.55 1.36 31.37
C CYS A 67 30.08 0.98 31.14
N VAL A 68 29.77 -0.30 31.28
CA VAL A 68 28.43 -0.84 31.03
C VAL A 68 27.93 -1.51 32.29
N ALA A 69 26.80 -1.05 32.82
CA ALA A 69 26.14 -1.66 33.97
C ALA A 69 25.02 -2.57 33.49
N ALA A 70 24.90 -3.75 34.09
CA ALA A 70 23.85 -4.72 33.81
C ALA A 70 23.23 -5.24 35.11
N GLY A 71 21.90 -5.30 35.14
CA GLY A 71 21.11 -5.94 36.18
C GLY A 71 20.59 -7.31 35.72
N THR A 72 20.64 -8.30 36.61
CA THR A 72 20.03 -9.62 36.37
C THR A 72 19.12 -10.08 37.50
N GLN A 73 18.11 -10.88 37.16
CA GLN A 73 17.18 -11.55 38.07
C GLN A 73 17.31 -13.07 37.98
N ARG A 74 17.52 -13.72 39.13
CA ARG A 74 17.50 -15.18 39.22
C ARG A 74 16.08 -15.72 39.34
N ALA A 75 15.72 -16.64 38.45
CA ALA A 75 14.37 -17.20 38.38
C ALA A 75 13.96 -18.07 39.58
N SER A 76 14.90 -18.61 40.37
CA SER A 76 14.60 -19.54 41.48
C SER A 76 14.17 -18.87 42.78
N ASP A 77 14.68 -17.66 43.05
CA ASP A 77 14.52 -16.98 44.34
C ASP A 77 14.17 -15.47 44.19
N GLY A 78 14.16 -14.94 42.96
CA GLY A 78 13.93 -13.52 42.69
C GLY A 78 15.10 -12.60 43.08
N SER A 79 16.23 -13.17 43.52
CA SER A 79 17.42 -12.41 43.90
C SER A 79 18.05 -11.71 42.69
N GLY A 80 18.76 -10.63 42.97
CA GLY A 80 19.40 -9.79 41.96
C GLY A 80 20.89 -10.02 41.87
N THR A 81 21.48 -9.58 40.76
CA THR A 81 22.91 -9.25 40.71
C THR A 81 23.07 -7.98 39.88
N VAL A 82 23.91 -7.06 40.35
CA VAL A 82 24.36 -5.92 39.55
C VAL A 82 25.83 -6.14 39.19
N SER A 83 26.16 -5.96 37.92
CA SER A 83 27.53 -6.08 37.41
C SER A 83 27.89 -4.84 36.62
N LEU A 84 29.14 -4.40 36.74
CA LEU A 84 29.71 -3.31 35.95
C LEU A 84 30.91 -3.84 35.15
N PHE A 85 30.95 -3.50 33.87
CA PHE A 85 31.99 -3.89 32.92
C PHE A 85 32.73 -2.67 32.41
N ASP A 86 34.00 -2.82 32.07
CA ASP A 86 34.78 -1.81 31.36
C ASP A 86 34.55 -1.84 29.83
N ALA A 87 35.34 -1.05 29.11
CA ALA A 87 35.27 -0.90 27.66
C ALA A 87 35.52 -2.21 26.90
N ASP A 88 36.35 -3.09 27.47
CA ASP A 88 36.77 -4.38 26.90
C ASP A 88 35.88 -5.54 27.38
N GLY A 89 34.88 -5.27 28.22
CA GLY A 89 33.94 -6.25 28.75
C GLY A 89 34.47 -7.02 29.97
N GLN A 90 35.54 -6.55 30.61
CA GLN A 90 36.00 -7.13 31.89
C GLN A 90 35.14 -6.63 33.04
N ALA A 91 34.75 -7.54 33.94
CA ALA A 91 33.95 -7.18 35.10
C ALA A 91 34.78 -6.37 36.12
N LEU A 92 34.44 -5.09 36.27
CA LEU A 92 35.01 -4.19 37.29
C LEU A 92 34.50 -4.58 38.69
N PHE A 93 33.22 -4.92 38.80
CA PHE A 93 32.65 -5.60 39.96
C PHE A 93 31.34 -6.34 39.62
N SER A 94 30.97 -7.28 40.47
CA SER A 94 29.65 -7.93 40.44
C SER A 94 29.21 -8.19 41.89
N VAL A 95 28.02 -7.70 42.26
CA VAL A 95 27.49 -7.77 43.63
C VAL A 95 26.09 -8.39 43.62
N PRO A 96 25.85 -9.46 44.40
CA PRO A 96 24.51 -10.03 44.57
C PRO A 96 23.63 -9.11 45.43
N LEU A 97 22.35 -9.04 45.10
CA LEU A 97 21.34 -8.23 45.77
C LEU A 97 20.21 -9.14 46.27
N ALA A 98 19.61 -8.79 47.41
CA ALA A 98 18.50 -9.55 47.99
C ALA A 98 17.25 -9.58 47.07
N SER A 99 17.13 -8.59 46.20
CA SER A 99 16.06 -8.44 45.21
C SER A 99 16.63 -8.05 43.86
N ALA A 100 15.96 -8.45 42.77
CA ALA A 100 16.33 -8.09 41.41
C ALA A 100 16.33 -6.57 41.18
N PRO A 101 17.36 -6.02 40.51
CA PRO A 101 17.30 -4.65 39.99
C PRO A 101 16.27 -4.58 38.86
N TYR A 102 15.39 -3.56 38.88
CA TYR A 102 14.48 -3.27 37.77
C TYR A 102 14.94 -2.09 36.91
N ASP A 103 15.77 -1.20 37.48
CA ASP A 103 16.25 0.01 36.82
C ASP A 103 17.65 0.36 37.34
N ILE A 104 18.50 0.85 36.45
CA ILE A 104 19.91 1.18 36.70
C ILE A 104 20.25 2.44 35.92
N SER A 105 20.97 3.36 36.57
CA SER A 105 21.56 4.52 35.90
C SER A 105 23.03 4.73 36.31
N LEU A 106 23.83 5.23 35.37
CA LEU A 106 25.27 5.38 35.47
C LEU A 106 25.68 6.78 35.01
N SER A 107 26.52 7.48 35.78
CA SER A 107 27.02 8.81 35.45
C SER A 107 27.98 8.81 34.25
N ALA A 108 28.17 9.97 33.60
CA ALA A 108 29.00 10.09 32.39
C ALA A 108 30.48 9.72 32.63
N ASP A 109 31.00 10.11 33.80
CA ASP A 109 32.34 9.82 34.31
C ASP A 109 32.50 8.37 34.82
N SER A 110 31.41 7.61 34.89
CA SER A 110 31.30 6.29 35.51
C SER A 110 31.59 6.27 37.01
N GLU A 111 31.68 7.41 37.70
CA GLU A 111 32.00 7.43 39.13
C GLU A 111 30.83 7.02 40.04
N ARG A 112 29.58 7.14 39.56
CA ARG A 112 28.37 6.88 40.34
C ARG A 112 27.37 6.02 39.59
N LEU A 113 27.01 4.89 40.20
CA LEU A 113 25.98 3.96 39.76
C LEU A 113 24.81 4.01 40.74
N VAL A 114 23.58 4.12 40.24
CA VAL A 114 22.35 4.04 41.03
C VAL A 114 21.56 2.81 40.58
N VAL A 115 21.14 2.00 41.54
CA VAL A 115 20.45 0.72 41.31
C VAL A 115 19.16 0.72 42.12
N LEU A 116 18.03 0.46 41.46
CA LEU A 116 16.72 0.34 42.09
C LEU A 116 16.20 -1.09 41.97
N CYS A 117 15.76 -1.67 43.09
CA CYS A 117 15.35 -3.07 43.18
C CYS A 117 13.83 -3.23 43.32
N GLN A 118 13.31 -4.40 42.93
CA GLN A 118 11.88 -4.72 42.98
C GLN A 118 11.31 -4.68 44.41
N ASP A 119 12.13 -4.94 45.43
CA ASP A 119 11.83 -4.78 46.86
C ASP A 119 11.84 -3.31 47.35
N GLN A 120 11.94 -2.34 46.43
CA GLN A 120 12.02 -0.90 46.68
C GLN A 120 13.34 -0.43 47.31
N SER A 121 14.33 -1.32 47.52
CA SER A 121 15.65 -0.90 47.98
C SER A 121 16.41 -0.13 46.91
N GLN A 122 17.08 0.95 47.34
CA GLN A 122 17.95 1.77 46.53
C GLN A 122 19.40 1.59 46.98
N HIS A 123 20.28 1.33 46.03
CA HIS A 123 21.71 1.22 46.25
C HIS A 123 22.45 2.23 45.39
N ILE A 124 23.49 2.85 45.96
CA ILE A 124 24.39 3.76 45.25
C ILE A 124 25.79 3.17 45.34
N ALA A 125 26.42 2.92 44.21
CA ALA A 125 27.83 2.58 44.12
C ALA A 125 28.61 3.82 43.73
N ASN A 126 29.58 4.20 44.57
CA ASN A 126 30.55 5.24 44.24
C ASN A 126 31.91 4.59 43.97
N ARG A 127 32.66 5.14 43.01
CA ARG A 127 34.01 4.71 42.69
C ARG A 127 35.00 5.15 43.77
N SER A 128 35.64 4.20 44.44
CA SER A 128 36.71 4.44 45.41
C SER A 128 38.04 3.90 44.86
N GLY A 129 38.83 4.81 44.27
CA GLY A 129 40.09 4.45 43.60
C GLY A 129 39.87 3.52 42.39
N SER A 130 40.32 2.27 42.51
CA SER A 130 40.18 1.26 41.45
C SER A 130 38.92 0.39 41.57
N GLY A 131 38.12 0.54 42.62
CA GLY A 131 36.93 -0.27 42.87
C GLY A 131 35.64 0.56 42.98
N TYR A 132 34.52 -0.14 43.20
CA TYR A 132 33.22 0.47 43.50
C TYR A 132 32.70 -0.05 44.84
N GLU A 133 32.28 0.87 45.69
CA GLU A 133 31.66 0.55 46.97
C GLU A 133 30.14 0.76 46.85
N LEU A 134 29.40 -0.35 46.77
CA LEU A 134 27.94 -0.34 46.78
C LEU A 134 27.42 -0.15 48.20
N ARG A 135 26.65 0.91 48.43
CA ARG A 135 26.00 1.21 49.69
C ARG A 135 24.48 1.26 49.51
N GLN A 136 23.75 0.51 50.33
CA GLN A 136 22.30 0.67 50.48
C GLN A 136 21.99 2.01 51.14
N VAL A 137 21.05 2.76 50.57
CA VAL A 137 20.58 4.03 51.13
C VAL A 137 19.51 3.75 52.18
N GLU A 138 19.73 4.17 53.43
CA GLU A 138 18.72 4.07 54.49
C GLU A 138 17.54 5.02 54.21
N ALA A 139 16.47 4.45 53.67
CA ALA A 139 15.25 5.16 53.35
C ALA A 139 14.49 5.61 54.61
N ARG A 140 14.48 6.90 54.92
CA ARG A 140 13.52 7.43 55.92
C ARG A 140 12.09 7.61 55.39
N HIS A 141 11.90 7.74 54.06
CA HIS A 141 10.59 7.95 53.43
C HIS A 141 10.49 7.44 51.97
N LEU A 142 11.05 6.26 51.62
CA LEU A 142 10.92 5.72 50.25
C LEU A 142 9.76 4.72 50.14
N GLU A 143 8.66 5.22 49.59
CA GLU A 143 7.52 4.45 49.07
C GLU A 143 7.80 3.95 47.63
N PRO A 144 7.02 2.98 47.10
CA PRO A 144 7.23 2.39 45.77
C PRO A 144 7.24 3.41 44.62
N ALA A 145 7.87 3.05 43.51
CA ALA A 145 7.89 3.82 42.26
C ALA A 145 7.74 2.92 41.04
N ALA A 146 7.23 3.50 39.94
CA ALA A 146 7.00 2.80 38.67
C ALA A 146 8.21 2.83 37.74
N SER A 147 9.04 3.87 37.81
CA SER A 147 10.25 4.06 36.99
C SER A 147 11.16 5.11 37.63
N SER A 148 12.44 5.12 37.24
CA SER A 148 13.34 6.24 37.47
C SER A 148 14.08 6.66 36.19
N ALA A 149 14.87 7.73 36.29
CA ALA A 149 15.89 8.09 35.32
C ALA A 149 16.94 8.99 36.00
N ALA A 150 18.20 8.97 35.57
CA ALA A 150 19.23 9.89 36.07
C ALA A 150 19.99 10.58 34.92
N SER A 151 20.32 11.86 35.12
CA SER A 151 21.16 12.64 34.21
C SER A 151 22.64 12.38 34.46
N SER A 152 23.48 12.55 33.44
CA SER A 152 24.92 12.30 33.52
C SER A 152 25.74 13.47 34.06
N HIS A 153 25.23 14.71 33.99
CA HIS A 153 25.93 15.95 34.38
C HIS A 153 25.46 16.56 35.71
N SER A 154 24.15 16.75 35.93
CA SER A 154 23.65 17.37 37.17
C SER A 154 23.45 16.35 38.30
N ALA A 155 23.39 15.05 37.96
CA ALA A 155 22.86 13.98 38.80
C ALA A 155 21.49 14.36 39.43
N SER A 156 20.64 14.98 38.60
CA SER A 156 19.20 15.02 38.82
C SER A 156 18.63 13.62 38.57
N LEU A 157 18.01 13.06 39.60
CA LEU A 157 17.36 11.76 39.59
C LEU A 157 15.84 11.96 39.57
N LEU A 158 15.17 11.52 38.52
CA LEU A 158 13.70 11.48 38.45
C LEU A 158 13.20 10.16 39.03
N LYS A 159 12.22 10.21 39.93
CA LYS A 159 11.50 9.04 40.46
C LYS A 159 10.00 9.29 40.35
N ILE A 160 9.25 8.40 39.69
CA ILE A 160 7.79 8.53 39.56
C ILE A 160 7.04 7.55 40.46
N ARG A 161 5.98 8.02 41.15
CA ARG A 161 5.04 7.19 41.92
C ARG A 161 3.62 7.67 41.64
N GLU A 162 2.79 6.82 41.05
CA GLU A 162 1.42 7.17 40.69
C GLU A 162 1.40 8.52 39.93
N ARG A 163 0.72 9.54 40.48
CA ARG A 163 0.61 10.91 39.96
C ARG A 163 1.72 11.85 40.45
N LEU A 164 2.84 11.34 40.94
CA LEU A 164 3.87 12.13 41.62
C LEU A 164 5.23 11.96 40.94
N LEU A 165 5.86 13.08 40.57
CA LEU A 165 7.24 13.12 40.12
C LEU A 165 8.12 13.75 41.20
N SER A 166 9.03 12.96 41.75
CA SER A 166 10.07 13.43 42.66
C SER A 166 11.35 13.70 41.88
N VAL A 167 11.91 14.90 42.05
CA VAL A 167 13.26 15.25 41.57
C VAL A 167 14.21 15.17 42.75
N LEU A 168 15.12 14.22 42.70
CA LEU A 168 16.08 13.90 43.73
C LEU A 168 17.46 14.49 43.37
N ASN A 169 18.24 14.89 44.38
CA ASN A 169 19.65 15.22 44.22
C ASN A 169 20.51 13.94 44.21
N GLN A 170 21.82 14.15 44.07
CA GLN A 170 22.84 13.10 44.05
C GLN A 170 22.74 12.15 45.26
N ASP A 171 22.40 12.67 46.43
CA ASP A 171 22.31 11.93 47.70
C ASP A 171 20.91 11.35 47.98
N ALA A 172 20.08 11.23 46.93
CA ALA A 172 18.70 10.74 46.98
C ALA A 172 17.76 11.56 47.89
N GLY A 173 18.09 12.83 48.17
CA GLY A 173 17.22 13.79 48.84
C GLY A 173 16.27 14.47 47.85
N ILE A 174 14.98 14.56 48.18
CA ILE A 174 13.96 15.24 47.35
C ILE A 174 14.24 16.75 47.33
N VAL A 175 14.39 17.31 46.13
CA VAL A 175 14.64 18.74 45.86
C VAL A 175 13.40 19.42 45.31
N ALA A 176 12.61 18.72 44.48
CA ALA A 176 11.33 19.18 43.99
C ALA A 176 10.32 18.03 43.90
N LEU A 177 9.05 18.38 43.95
CA LEU A 177 7.93 17.45 43.90
C LEU A 177 6.84 18.05 43.02
N HIS A 178 6.48 17.36 41.94
CA HIS A 178 5.50 17.82 40.96
C HIS A 178 4.31 16.85 40.93
N GLU A 179 3.08 17.36 41.01
CA GLU A 179 1.87 16.55 40.79
C GLU A 179 1.59 16.47 39.27
N LEU A 180 1.37 15.26 38.79
CA LEU A 180 1.12 14.93 37.40
C LEU A 180 -0.40 14.83 37.15
N PRO A 181 -0.88 15.20 35.94
CA PRO A 181 -2.31 15.16 35.60
C PRO A 181 -2.89 13.74 35.59
N ARG A 182 -2.04 12.70 35.49
CA ARG A 182 -2.37 11.27 35.47
C ARG A 182 -1.25 10.46 36.13
N THR A 183 -1.49 9.17 36.33
CA THR A 183 -0.46 8.21 36.71
C THR A 183 0.66 8.18 35.67
N ALA A 184 1.91 8.21 36.10
CA ALA A 184 3.07 8.01 35.25
C ALA A 184 3.52 6.54 35.25
N VAL A 185 3.97 6.08 34.08
CA VAL A 185 4.43 4.71 33.82
C VAL A 185 5.94 4.65 33.66
N LYS A 186 6.53 5.59 32.93
CA LYS A 186 7.97 5.62 32.63
C LYS A 186 8.48 7.06 32.57
N CYS A 187 9.74 7.28 32.92
CA CYS A 187 10.39 8.58 32.73
C CYS A 187 11.78 8.43 32.11
N ALA A 188 12.27 9.51 31.50
CA ALA A 188 13.64 9.67 31.06
C ALA A 188 14.10 11.12 31.28
N VAL A 189 15.42 11.32 31.37
CA VAL A 189 16.06 12.63 31.51
C VAL A 189 17.27 12.67 30.59
N SER A 190 17.55 13.83 30.00
CA SER A 190 18.69 14.00 29.10
C SER A 190 20.02 13.90 29.85
N HIS A 191 21.11 13.61 29.13
CA HIS A 191 22.43 13.48 29.78
C HIS A 191 22.84 14.78 30.50
N THR A 192 22.42 15.94 30.00
CA THR A 192 22.65 17.24 30.68
C THR A 192 21.76 17.48 31.90
N GLY A 193 20.58 16.87 32.02
CA GLY A 193 19.66 17.07 33.15
C GLY A 193 18.77 18.30 33.07
N PHE A 194 18.69 18.97 31.90
CA PHE A 194 17.84 20.15 31.65
C PHE A 194 16.52 19.84 30.95
N ALA A 195 16.41 18.67 30.32
CA ALA A 195 15.22 18.19 29.63
C ALA A 195 14.81 16.82 30.19
N GLY A 196 13.52 16.61 30.38
CA GLY A 196 12.94 15.36 30.84
C GLY A 196 11.68 14.99 30.06
N ILE A 197 11.31 13.72 30.12
CA ILE A 197 10.04 13.23 29.57
C ILE A 197 9.41 12.23 30.55
N VAL A 198 8.09 12.34 30.73
CA VAL A 198 7.30 11.43 31.57
C VAL A 198 6.13 10.89 30.75
N ALA A 199 6.06 9.56 30.61
CA ALA A 199 4.96 8.85 29.98
C ALA A 199 3.84 8.58 31.00
N LEU A 200 2.59 8.76 30.58
CA LEU A 200 1.39 8.61 31.40
C LEU A 200 0.56 7.40 30.99
N GLU A 201 -0.24 6.84 31.91
CA GLU A 201 -1.08 5.64 31.68
C GLU A 201 -2.12 5.82 30.56
N ASP A 202 -2.55 7.06 30.29
CA ASP A 202 -3.49 7.36 29.19
C ASP A 202 -2.82 7.46 27.81
N GLY A 203 -1.53 7.15 27.72
CA GLY A 203 -0.76 7.18 26.48
C GLY A 203 -0.30 8.57 26.06
N SER A 204 -0.52 9.60 26.89
CA SER A 204 0.10 10.92 26.72
C SER A 204 1.49 10.97 27.34
N ALA A 205 2.29 11.96 26.95
CA ALA A 205 3.56 12.26 27.60
C ALA A 205 3.64 13.74 28.00
N LEU A 206 4.50 14.05 28.95
CA LEU A 206 4.85 15.40 29.37
C LEU A 206 6.33 15.62 29.12
N LEU A 207 6.66 16.67 28.37
CA LEU A 207 8.02 17.21 28.35
C LEU A 207 8.22 18.10 29.58
N LEU A 208 9.40 18.03 30.17
CA LEU A 208 9.82 18.76 31.36
C LEU A 208 11.04 19.60 31.02
N GLU A 209 11.01 20.88 31.36
CA GLU A 209 12.11 21.79 31.08
C GLU A 209 12.40 22.73 32.23
N GLY A 210 13.69 22.93 32.51
CA GLY A 210 14.16 23.93 33.46
C GLY A 210 15.49 23.57 34.13
N ASP A 211 16.06 24.54 34.85
CA ASP A 211 17.33 24.37 35.54
C ASP A 211 17.28 23.19 36.54
N SER A 212 17.99 22.11 36.20
CA SER A 212 18.00 20.84 36.94
C SER A 212 16.59 20.23 37.19
N LEU A 213 15.58 20.58 36.39
CA LEU A 213 14.17 20.18 36.53
C LEU A 213 13.51 20.56 37.88
N ARG A 214 14.06 21.55 38.60
CA ARG A 214 13.52 21.99 39.92
C ARG A 214 12.22 22.78 39.79
N GLN A 215 12.12 23.61 38.76
CA GLN A 215 10.90 24.20 38.25
C GLN A 215 10.74 23.66 36.84
N CYS A 216 9.59 23.03 36.55
CA CYS A 216 9.31 22.43 35.25
C CYS A 216 8.09 23.12 34.64
N GLU A 217 8.23 23.66 33.44
CA GLU A 217 7.07 23.81 32.56
C GLU A 217 6.72 22.44 31.97
N THR A 218 5.41 22.14 31.88
CA THR A 218 4.91 20.86 31.36
C THR A 218 4.21 21.08 30.03
N THR A 219 4.80 20.58 28.94
CA THR A 219 4.13 20.57 27.64
C THR A 219 3.48 19.21 27.41
N ALA A 220 2.16 19.20 27.22
CA ALA A 220 1.39 17.99 26.94
C ALA A 220 1.57 17.54 25.49
N VAL A 221 1.93 16.28 25.32
CA VAL A 221 2.28 15.65 24.03
C VAL A 221 1.11 14.84 23.47
N VAL A 222 1.04 14.76 22.14
CA VAL A 222 0.09 13.92 21.37
C VAL A 222 0.03 12.49 21.89
N ALA A 223 -1.19 11.99 22.13
CA ALA A 223 -1.43 10.64 22.61
C ALA A 223 -0.93 9.55 21.65
N ALA A 224 -0.30 8.52 22.20
CA ALA A 224 0.05 7.27 21.53
C ALA A 224 -0.77 6.11 22.13
N PRO A 225 -1.07 5.04 21.36
CA PRO A 225 -1.75 3.86 21.88
C PRO A 225 -0.80 3.05 22.77
N GLY A 226 -0.66 3.50 24.02
CA GLY A 226 0.33 3.01 24.98
C GLY A 226 1.73 3.56 24.71
N ILE A 227 2.49 3.75 25.80
CA ILE A 227 3.91 4.12 25.77
C ILE A 227 4.70 3.06 26.53
N SER A 228 5.64 2.42 25.85
CA SER A 228 6.51 1.37 26.39
C SER A 228 7.95 1.85 26.61
N SER A 229 8.41 2.85 25.85
CA SER A 229 9.70 3.51 26.11
C SER A 229 9.68 5.00 25.81
N VAL A 230 10.51 5.75 26.54
CA VAL A 230 10.76 7.18 26.31
C VAL A 230 12.25 7.50 26.41
N ALA A 231 12.72 8.49 25.66
CA ALA A 231 14.06 9.07 25.76
C ALA A 231 14.02 10.55 25.32
N VAL A 232 14.99 11.37 25.73
CA VAL A 232 15.05 12.81 25.41
C VAL A 232 16.49 13.32 25.28
N SER A 233 16.75 14.14 24.27
CA SER A 233 18.04 14.77 23.99
C SER A 233 18.32 15.99 24.88
N GLY A 234 19.52 16.57 24.75
CA GLY A 234 19.91 17.77 25.50
C GLY A 234 19.08 19.00 25.18
N GLY A 235 18.66 19.16 23.92
CA GLY A 235 17.84 20.28 23.43
C GLY A 235 16.33 20.07 23.51
N GLY A 236 15.86 18.95 24.07
CA GLY A 236 14.43 18.67 24.27
C GLY A 236 13.73 17.90 23.14
N THR A 237 14.47 17.41 22.14
CA THR A 237 13.91 16.48 21.14
C THR A 237 13.66 15.12 21.83
N ALA A 238 12.44 14.59 21.73
CA ALA A 238 12.04 13.41 22.48
C ALA A 238 11.60 12.25 21.59
N VAL A 239 11.90 11.03 22.02
CA VAL A 239 11.52 9.76 21.37
C VAL A 239 10.50 9.05 22.24
N ILE A 240 9.42 8.58 21.62
CA ILE A 240 8.43 7.69 22.22
C ILE A 240 8.41 6.39 21.42
N GLY A 241 8.61 5.26 22.12
CA GLY A 241 8.36 3.92 21.61
C GLY A 241 7.03 3.39 22.13
N SER A 242 6.22 2.82 21.24
CA SER A 242 4.89 2.30 21.55
C SER A 242 4.76 0.79 21.29
N PRO A 243 3.84 0.09 22.01
CA PRO A 243 3.56 -1.32 21.79
C PRO A 243 3.02 -1.62 20.39
N ASP A 244 2.39 -0.65 19.72
CA ASP A 244 1.90 -0.79 18.35
C ASP A 244 3.02 -1.00 17.30
N GLY A 245 4.30 -0.87 17.68
CA GLY A 245 5.47 -0.98 16.81
C GLY A 245 5.89 0.35 16.15
N THR A 246 5.32 1.47 16.60
CA THR A 246 5.67 2.82 16.15
C THR A 246 6.74 3.43 17.06
N LEU A 247 7.72 4.06 16.42
CA LEU A 247 8.66 4.99 17.04
C LEU A 247 8.28 6.40 16.59
N ARG A 248 8.06 7.32 17.53
CA ARG A 248 7.68 8.73 17.26
C ARG A 248 8.78 9.66 17.76
N LEU A 249 9.17 10.63 16.94
CA LEU A 249 10.03 11.74 17.34
C LEU A 249 9.20 13.01 17.50
N LEU A 250 9.51 13.78 18.54
CA LEU A 250 8.82 15.00 18.95
C LEU A 250 9.81 16.15 19.06
N ASN A 251 9.38 17.34 18.70
CA ASN A 251 10.14 18.55 19.00
C ASN A 251 9.95 18.98 20.46
N ARG A 252 10.68 20.03 20.84
CA ARG A 252 10.70 20.60 22.19
C ARG A 252 9.33 21.02 22.72
N GLN A 253 8.42 21.45 21.85
CA GLN A 253 7.03 21.84 22.19
C GLN A 253 6.03 20.67 22.06
N GLY A 254 6.50 19.42 22.02
CA GLY A 254 5.65 18.23 22.00
C GLY A 254 4.93 17.96 20.68
N LYS A 255 5.25 18.69 19.60
CA LYS A 255 4.72 18.46 18.25
C LYS A 255 5.46 17.29 17.59
N PRO A 256 4.78 16.39 16.85
CA PRO A 256 5.44 15.31 16.14
C PRO A 256 6.28 15.83 14.98
N LEU A 257 7.56 15.45 14.95
CA LEU A 257 8.46 15.72 13.82
C LEU A 257 8.30 14.64 12.74
N TRP A 258 8.33 13.38 13.16
CA TRP A 258 8.14 12.21 12.30
C TRP A 258 7.83 10.95 13.11
N ALA A 259 7.34 9.91 12.43
CA ALA A 259 7.16 8.59 13.02
C ALA A 259 7.53 7.48 12.02
N CYS A 260 8.05 6.35 12.51
CA CYS A 260 8.44 5.20 11.69
C CYS A 260 8.04 3.87 12.34
N ARG A 261 8.00 2.79 11.56
CA ARG A 261 7.82 1.41 12.07
C ARG A 261 9.18 0.79 12.38
N ALA A 262 9.33 0.27 13.60
CA ALA A 262 10.60 -0.30 14.06
C ALA A 262 10.79 -1.79 13.70
N GLY A 263 9.70 -2.54 13.54
CA GLY A 263 9.71 -3.97 13.17
C GLY A 263 8.67 -4.74 13.98
N GLY A 264 8.93 -4.89 15.27
CA GLY A 264 7.97 -5.35 16.29
C GLY A 264 7.61 -4.25 17.30
N GLU A 265 6.98 -4.63 18.42
CA GLU A 265 6.64 -3.71 19.51
C GLU A 265 7.91 -3.03 20.06
N VAL A 266 7.91 -1.71 20.25
CA VAL A 266 9.11 -0.98 20.69
C VAL A 266 9.20 -0.96 22.21
N TRP A 267 9.96 -1.88 22.79
CA TRP A 267 10.11 -2.00 24.25
C TRP A 267 11.25 -1.14 24.82
N ALA A 268 12.27 -0.86 24.00
CA ALA A 268 13.37 0.03 24.36
C ALA A 268 13.62 1.06 23.24
N ALA A 269 13.95 2.29 23.63
CA ALA A 269 14.29 3.37 22.72
C ALA A 269 15.32 4.30 23.37
N GLY A 270 16.18 4.91 22.55
CA GLY A 270 17.22 5.84 22.98
C GLY A 270 17.45 6.95 21.95
N ILE A 271 18.08 8.04 22.39
CA ILE A 271 18.46 9.19 21.56
C ILE A 271 19.83 9.73 22.01
N SER A 272 20.62 10.26 21.08
CA SER A 272 21.87 10.95 21.39
C SER A 272 21.64 12.32 22.03
N GLN A 273 22.68 12.86 22.66
CA GLN A 273 22.60 14.11 23.41
C GLN A 273 22.34 15.34 22.53
N ASP A 274 22.69 15.29 21.25
CA ASP A 274 22.40 16.31 20.22
C ASP A 274 21.12 16.05 19.42
N GLY A 275 20.45 14.92 19.69
CA GLY A 275 19.27 14.47 18.96
C GLY A 275 19.53 13.92 17.55
N SER A 276 20.79 13.78 17.09
CA SER A 276 21.11 13.37 15.71
C SER A 276 21.03 11.85 15.45
N ILE A 277 21.01 11.03 16.50
CA ILE A 277 20.88 9.57 16.40
C ILE A 277 19.75 9.09 17.31
N VAL A 278 18.87 8.27 16.74
CA VAL A 278 17.74 7.63 17.41
C VAL A 278 17.89 6.12 17.27
N VAL A 279 17.56 5.37 18.31
CA VAL A 279 17.67 3.91 18.33
C VAL A 279 16.42 3.27 18.92
N SER A 280 15.99 2.15 18.35
CA SER A 280 14.86 1.34 18.82
C SER A 280 15.23 -0.13 18.95
N GLY A 281 14.66 -0.78 19.96
CA GLY A 281 14.79 -2.22 20.22
C GLY A 281 13.41 -2.86 20.36
N CYS A 282 13.17 -3.91 19.59
CA CYS A 282 11.85 -4.52 19.42
C CYS A 282 11.74 -5.94 19.99
N THR A 283 10.50 -6.37 20.23
CA THR A 283 10.17 -7.72 20.73
C THR A 283 10.46 -8.86 19.75
N ASP A 284 10.52 -8.58 18.45
CA ASP A 284 10.98 -9.51 17.41
C ASP A 284 12.52 -9.71 17.44
N GLY A 285 13.24 -8.97 18.29
CA GLY A 285 14.69 -8.97 18.39
C GLY A 285 15.39 -8.01 17.41
N THR A 286 14.64 -7.21 16.65
CA THR A 286 15.18 -6.21 15.75
C THR A 286 15.64 -4.98 16.52
N VAL A 287 16.86 -4.52 16.25
CA VAL A 287 17.38 -3.21 16.66
C VAL A 287 17.60 -2.37 15.41
N LYS A 288 17.10 -1.14 15.41
CA LYS A 288 17.34 -0.15 14.34
C LYS A 288 18.07 1.07 14.87
N LEU A 289 19.12 1.48 14.16
CA LEU A 289 19.82 2.75 14.39
C LEU A 289 19.48 3.71 13.26
N LEU A 290 18.94 4.88 13.60
CA LEU A 290 18.44 5.89 12.68
C LEU A 290 19.23 7.20 12.85
N VAL A 291 19.63 7.82 11.74
CA VAL A 291 20.07 9.21 11.71
C VAL A 291 18.83 10.08 11.66
N ASN A 292 18.70 11.02 12.60
CA ASN A 292 17.66 12.04 12.61
C ASN A 292 18.19 13.33 11.97
N HIS A 293 17.51 13.80 10.92
CA HIS A 293 17.86 15.06 10.26
C HIS A 293 17.25 16.29 10.95
N ALA A 294 16.25 16.08 11.83
CA ALA A 294 15.62 17.10 12.67
C ALA A 294 16.21 17.11 14.09
N HIS A 295 17.52 17.30 14.18
CA HIS A 295 18.30 17.30 15.44
C HIS A 295 18.16 18.62 16.22
N ASP A 296 18.67 18.69 17.45
CA ASP A 296 18.37 19.78 18.40
C ASP A 296 18.68 21.18 17.86
N SER A 297 19.85 21.38 17.27
CA SER A 297 20.23 22.68 16.69
C SER A 297 19.44 23.06 15.43
N TYR A 298 18.91 22.08 14.69
CA TYR A 298 17.98 22.35 13.59
C TYR A 298 16.60 22.75 14.14
N ASN A 299 16.09 22.03 15.15
CA ASN A 299 14.83 22.37 15.81
C ASN A 299 14.87 23.78 16.42
N GLN A 300 15.97 24.14 17.11
CA GLN A 300 16.17 25.51 17.61
C GLN A 300 16.18 26.58 16.50
N HIS A 301 16.75 26.27 15.32
CA HIS A 301 16.74 27.19 14.19
C HIS A 301 15.32 27.38 13.63
N ILE A 302 14.57 26.28 13.44
CA ILE A 302 13.18 26.30 12.99
C ILE A 302 12.28 27.03 13.98
N ASP A 303 12.40 26.76 15.28
CA ASP A 303 11.62 27.43 16.33
C ASP A 303 11.81 28.96 16.30
N LEU A 304 13.07 29.43 16.16
CA LEU A 304 13.37 30.86 16.00
C LEU A 304 12.75 31.46 14.74
N LEU A 305 12.77 30.73 13.61
CA LEU A 305 12.14 31.20 12.37
C LEU A 305 10.61 31.22 12.47
N GLN A 306 9.98 30.24 13.14
CA GLN A 306 8.55 30.24 13.43
C GLN A 306 8.15 31.44 14.29
N MET A 307 8.85 31.65 15.42
CA MET A 307 8.60 32.79 16.31
C MET A 307 8.73 34.14 15.60
N ASN A 308 9.73 34.27 14.72
CA ASN A 308 9.93 35.50 13.93
C ASN A 308 8.80 35.68 12.91
N ALA A 309 8.43 34.64 12.16
CA ALA A 309 7.34 34.69 11.19
C ALA A 309 6.00 35.07 11.85
N GLU A 310 5.66 34.44 12.98
CA GLU A 310 4.43 34.69 13.74
C GLU A 310 4.33 36.13 14.30
N GLN A 311 5.46 36.82 14.48
CA GLN A 311 5.52 38.22 14.93
C GLN A 311 5.40 39.25 13.80
N LEU A 312 5.49 38.86 12.53
CA LEU A 312 5.40 39.79 11.39
C LEU A 312 4.00 40.40 11.26
N ALA A 313 3.95 41.71 11.03
CA ALA A 313 2.73 42.50 11.02
C ALA A 313 2.07 42.64 9.64
N ASP A 314 2.85 42.62 8.56
CA ASP A 314 2.36 42.72 7.17
C ASP A 314 2.11 41.33 6.56
N GLU A 315 1.02 41.18 5.83
CA GLU A 315 0.57 39.88 5.28
C GLU A 315 1.50 39.37 4.16
N ALA A 316 2.14 40.26 3.39
CA ALA A 316 3.10 39.86 2.36
C ALA A 316 4.42 39.39 2.97
N GLU A 317 4.99 40.14 3.93
CA GLU A 317 6.18 39.70 4.68
C GLU A 317 5.93 38.37 5.42
N HIS A 318 4.74 38.19 6.00
CA HIS A 318 4.32 36.97 6.69
C HIS A 318 4.23 35.76 5.73
N ARG A 319 3.80 35.99 4.48
CA ARG A 319 3.75 34.97 3.42
C ARG A 319 5.16 34.58 2.96
N ASP A 320 6.04 35.54 2.70
CA ASP A 320 7.40 35.28 2.23
C ASP A 320 8.23 34.54 3.29
N ALA A 321 8.07 34.90 4.57
CA ALA A 321 8.67 34.19 5.69
C ALA A 321 8.15 32.74 5.80
N ALA A 322 6.84 32.52 5.59
CA ALA A 322 6.29 31.18 5.55
C ALA A 322 6.83 30.38 4.35
N GLU A 323 6.88 30.93 3.14
CA GLU A 323 7.44 30.25 1.97
C GLU A 323 8.90 29.83 2.17
N ALA A 324 9.74 30.70 2.75
CA ALA A 324 11.12 30.38 3.06
C ALA A 324 11.26 29.23 4.09
N LEU A 325 10.42 29.24 5.13
CA LEU A 325 10.46 28.20 6.16
C LEU A 325 9.95 26.85 5.65
N LEU A 326 8.89 26.84 4.83
CA LEU A 326 8.40 25.62 4.18
C LEU A 326 9.44 24.99 3.26
N ALA A 327 10.21 25.81 2.53
CA ALA A 327 11.31 25.33 1.70
C ALA A 327 12.44 24.67 2.53
N GLN A 328 12.75 25.19 3.72
CA GLN A 328 13.71 24.56 4.64
C GLN A 328 13.18 23.25 5.23
N LEU A 329 11.92 23.20 5.66
CA LEU A 329 11.29 21.99 6.20
C LEU A 329 11.20 20.90 5.13
N GLY A 330 10.83 21.26 3.89
CA GLY A 330 10.77 20.34 2.75
C GLY A 330 12.13 19.72 2.41
N GLN A 331 13.24 20.47 2.52
CA GLN A 331 14.60 19.91 2.32
C GLN A 331 14.96 18.81 3.33
N THR A 332 14.34 18.82 4.51
CA THR A 332 14.50 17.80 5.56
C THR A 332 13.41 16.72 5.57
N GLY A 333 12.44 16.75 4.64
CA GLY A 333 11.35 15.77 4.61
C GLY A 333 10.33 15.93 5.76
N LEU A 334 10.34 17.05 6.49
CA LEU A 334 9.37 17.37 7.56
C LEU A 334 8.05 17.90 7.00
N ILE A 335 7.52 17.27 5.94
CA ILE A 335 6.36 17.75 5.18
C ILE A 335 5.08 17.73 6.03
N GLU A 336 4.85 16.65 6.80
CA GLU A 336 3.69 16.54 7.70
C GLU A 336 3.69 17.67 8.73
N TYR A 337 4.82 17.88 9.41
CA TYR A 337 5.02 18.98 10.37
C TYR A 337 4.84 20.37 9.75
N ALA A 338 5.34 20.59 8.53
CA ALA A 338 5.20 21.84 7.80
C ALA A 338 3.73 22.17 7.48
N VAL A 339 2.95 21.16 7.06
CA VAL A 339 1.52 21.29 6.78
C VAL A 339 0.73 21.51 8.07
N ASP A 340 1.06 20.82 9.16
CA ASP A 340 0.42 21.04 10.47
C ASP A 340 0.71 22.43 11.02
N TRP A 341 1.95 22.94 10.88
CA TRP A 341 2.30 24.31 11.25
C TRP A 341 1.50 25.36 10.45
N LEU A 342 1.36 25.21 9.13
CA LEU A 342 0.52 26.09 8.30
C LEU A 342 -0.95 26.12 8.76
N ASN A 343 -1.49 24.95 9.13
CA ASN A 343 -2.88 24.84 9.58
C ASN A 343 -3.08 25.27 11.04
N GLY A 344 -2.01 25.28 11.87
CA GLY A 344 -2.02 25.49 13.31
C GLY A 344 -2.50 26.87 13.81
N GLY A 345 -2.80 27.81 12.92
CA GLY A 345 -3.56 29.01 13.26
C GLY A 345 -2.75 30.21 13.75
N SER A 346 -1.48 30.03 14.12
CA SER A 346 -0.59 31.11 14.58
C SER A 346 -0.23 32.12 13.48
N LEU A 347 -0.17 31.66 12.23
CA LEU A 347 0.11 32.51 11.07
C LEU A 347 -1.06 33.42 10.70
N ARG A 348 -0.81 34.70 10.44
CA ARG A 348 -1.82 35.70 10.05
C ARG A 348 -2.21 35.67 8.57
N LEU A 349 -2.21 34.48 7.98
CA LEU A 349 -2.55 34.24 6.57
C LEU A 349 -4.01 33.85 6.40
N SER A 350 -4.64 34.29 5.30
CA SER A 350 -5.95 33.82 4.87
C SER A 350 -6.00 32.29 4.70
N GLN A 351 -7.18 31.68 4.87
CA GLN A 351 -7.32 30.22 4.65
C GLN A 351 -6.93 29.82 3.21
N ALA A 352 -7.30 30.63 2.22
CA ALA A 352 -7.01 30.36 0.82
C ALA A 352 -5.49 30.37 0.53
N ASP A 353 -4.74 31.26 1.19
CA ASP A 353 -3.29 31.34 1.07
C ASP A 353 -2.58 30.20 1.80
N ARG A 354 -3.01 29.83 3.01
CA ARG A 354 -2.49 28.64 3.70
C ARG A 354 -2.69 27.37 2.85
N GLU A 355 -3.85 27.23 2.22
CA GLU A 355 -4.13 26.13 1.28
C GLU A 355 -3.27 26.22 0.01
N ALA A 356 -3.00 27.43 -0.52
CA ALA A 356 -2.12 27.62 -1.67
C ALA A 356 -0.68 27.19 -1.37
N LEU A 357 -0.17 27.59 -0.20
CA LEU A 357 1.16 27.24 0.29
C LEU A 357 1.29 25.74 0.55
N ALA A 358 0.29 25.12 1.17
CA ALA A 358 0.26 23.68 1.37
C ALA A 358 0.27 22.92 0.04
N ILE A 359 -0.57 23.29 -0.93
CA ILE A 359 -0.58 22.66 -2.26
C ILE A 359 0.76 22.86 -2.98
N LYS A 360 1.36 24.05 -2.91
CA LYS A 360 2.67 24.34 -3.51
C LYS A 360 3.76 23.41 -2.95
N LEU A 361 3.88 23.32 -1.62
CA LEU A 361 4.84 22.44 -0.94
C LEU A 361 4.60 20.96 -1.30
N LEU A 362 3.36 20.50 -1.15
CA LEU A 362 3.00 19.09 -1.34
C LEU A 362 3.12 18.64 -2.81
N ALA A 363 2.79 19.50 -3.77
CA ALA A 363 2.97 19.20 -5.19
C ALA A 363 4.45 19.19 -5.61
N GLU A 364 5.29 20.04 -5.00
CA GLU A 364 6.74 19.98 -5.20
C GLU A 364 7.35 18.70 -4.59
N ASP A 365 6.91 18.31 -3.39
CA ASP A 365 7.32 17.05 -2.74
C ASP A 365 6.91 15.82 -3.57
N VAL A 366 5.65 15.74 -4.01
CA VAL A 366 5.16 14.66 -4.90
C VAL A 366 5.90 14.62 -6.25
N ARG A 367 6.32 15.78 -6.78
CA ARG A 367 7.12 15.83 -8.02
C ARG A 367 8.53 15.27 -7.80
N LEU A 368 9.13 15.48 -6.63
CA LEU A 368 10.45 14.97 -6.27
C LEU A 368 10.40 13.49 -5.84
N PHE A 369 9.32 13.09 -5.17
CA PHE A 369 9.14 11.77 -4.56
C PHE A 369 7.74 11.18 -4.88
N PRO A 370 7.51 10.67 -6.11
CA PRO A 370 6.18 10.22 -6.57
C PRO A 370 5.60 9.01 -5.82
N SER A 371 6.39 8.33 -4.98
CA SER A 371 5.99 7.22 -4.12
C SER A 371 5.51 7.66 -2.72
N HIS A 372 5.66 8.94 -2.37
CA HIS A 372 5.45 9.42 -1.00
C HIS A 372 3.95 9.53 -0.66
N CYS A 373 3.39 8.44 -0.12
CA CYS A 373 1.95 8.27 0.09
C CYS A 373 1.33 9.31 1.03
N THR A 374 2.03 9.77 2.08
CA THR A 374 1.47 10.81 2.97
C THR A 374 1.32 12.15 2.26
N SER A 375 2.31 12.58 1.46
CA SER A 375 2.19 13.81 0.68
C SER A 375 1.07 13.72 -0.36
N HIS A 376 0.89 12.57 -1.00
CA HIS A 376 -0.29 12.32 -1.84
C HIS A 376 -1.60 12.46 -1.04
N PHE A 377 -1.68 11.93 0.19
CA PHE A 377 -2.87 12.03 1.02
C PHE A 377 -3.20 13.47 1.42
N LEU A 378 -2.21 14.22 1.90
CA LEU A 378 -2.37 15.62 2.32
C LEU A 378 -2.68 16.53 1.12
N LEU A 379 -2.05 16.29 -0.04
CA LEU A 379 -2.32 17.02 -1.28
C LEU A 379 -3.76 16.78 -1.76
N ALA A 380 -4.23 15.53 -1.70
CA ALA A 380 -5.60 15.19 -2.01
C ALA A 380 -6.62 15.90 -1.10
N GLN A 381 -6.36 15.97 0.21
CA GLN A 381 -7.19 16.73 1.14
C GLN A 381 -7.20 18.23 0.83
N ALA A 382 -6.07 18.82 0.44
CA ALA A 382 -5.99 20.22 0.07
C ALA A 382 -6.80 20.53 -1.21
N TYR A 383 -6.70 19.67 -2.24
CA TYR A 383 -7.56 19.75 -3.42
C TYR A 383 -9.05 19.55 -3.09
N GLN A 384 -9.37 18.66 -2.15
CA GLN A 384 -10.75 18.40 -1.71
C GLN A 384 -11.37 19.65 -1.05
N LYS A 385 -10.62 20.41 -0.22
CA LYS A 385 -11.07 21.69 0.35
C LYS A 385 -11.40 22.73 -0.74
N ARG A 386 -10.63 22.74 -1.83
CA ARG A 386 -10.85 23.61 -2.99
C ARG A 386 -11.91 23.13 -3.98
N GLN A 387 -12.55 21.99 -3.72
CA GLN A 387 -13.51 21.36 -4.63
C GLN A 387 -12.87 20.94 -5.98
N GLU A 388 -11.55 20.74 -6.00
CA GLU A 388 -10.79 20.23 -7.16
C GLU A 388 -10.87 18.69 -7.18
N TRP A 389 -12.11 18.17 -7.24
CA TRP A 389 -12.47 16.78 -6.96
C TRP A 389 -11.70 15.73 -7.78
N HIS A 390 -11.38 16.06 -9.04
CA HIS A 390 -10.64 15.19 -9.94
C HIS A 390 -9.17 14.99 -9.51
N LEU A 391 -8.51 16.05 -9.05
CA LEU A 391 -7.15 15.97 -8.50
C LEU A 391 -7.16 15.27 -7.14
N ALA A 392 -8.12 15.61 -6.27
CA ALA A 392 -8.31 14.93 -5.00
C ALA A 392 -8.46 13.41 -5.17
N ALA A 393 -9.34 12.95 -6.06
CA ALA A 393 -9.55 11.53 -6.32
C ALA A 393 -8.29 10.81 -6.84
N ARG A 394 -7.52 11.44 -7.74
CA ARG A 394 -6.25 10.92 -8.25
C ARG A 394 -5.22 10.76 -7.12
N HIS A 395 -5.01 11.78 -6.31
CA HIS A 395 -4.01 11.75 -5.26
C HIS A 395 -4.42 10.83 -4.08
N PHE A 396 -5.70 10.73 -3.72
CA PHE A 396 -6.18 9.72 -2.78
C PHE A 396 -6.00 8.28 -3.31
N THR A 397 -6.17 8.05 -4.61
CA THR A 397 -5.92 6.71 -5.20
C THR A 397 -4.46 6.30 -5.05
N TRP A 398 -3.51 7.24 -5.19
CA TRP A 398 -2.08 7.02 -4.93
C TRP A 398 -1.75 6.84 -3.45
N ALA A 399 -2.33 7.65 -2.55
CA ALA A 399 -2.21 7.45 -1.10
C ALA A 399 -2.70 6.06 -0.66
N GLY A 400 -3.67 5.49 -1.39
CA GLY A 400 -4.18 4.13 -1.24
C GLY A 400 -3.18 3.00 -1.54
N GLN A 401 -1.92 3.28 -1.84
CA GLN A 401 -0.87 2.26 -1.89
C GLN A 401 -0.34 1.91 -0.47
N ASP A 402 -0.43 2.83 0.48
CA ASP A 402 -0.02 2.59 1.87
C ASP A 402 -1.14 1.95 2.70
N ASP A 403 -0.93 0.71 3.14
CA ASP A 403 -1.87 -0.08 3.93
C ASP A 403 -2.39 0.64 5.18
N ARG A 404 -1.59 1.53 5.80
CA ARG A 404 -1.99 2.29 7.01
C ARG A 404 -3.16 3.24 6.75
N MET A 405 -3.21 3.81 5.54
CA MET A 405 -4.23 4.79 5.14
C MET A 405 -5.12 4.30 3.99
N LYS A 406 -4.90 3.06 3.50
CA LYS A 406 -5.56 2.47 2.34
C LYS A 406 -7.09 2.57 2.36
N LEU A 407 -7.70 2.14 3.45
CA LEU A 407 -9.14 2.25 3.68
C LEU A 407 -9.63 3.70 3.54
N LYS A 408 -9.04 4.61 4.33
CA LYS A 408 -9.43 6.03 4.37
C LYS A 408 -9.24 6.70 3.01
N SER A 409 -8.15 6.38 2.33
CA SER A 409 -7.80 6.91 1.01
C SER A 409 -8.77 6.42 -0.06
N PHE A 410 -9.13 5.14 -0.11
CA PHE A 410 -10.13 4.66 -1.07
C PHE A 410 -11.55 5.16 -0.79
N THR A 411 -11.93 5.37 0.48
CA THR A 411 -13.21 6.05 0.81
C THR A 411 -13.22 7.49 0.29
N LEU A 412 -12.18 8.28 0.60
CA LEU A 412 -12.08 9.69 0.17
C LEU A 412 -11.90 9.84 -1.35
N ALA A 413 -11.22 8.89 -2.00
CA ALA A 413 -11.20 8.80 -3.46
C ALA A 413 -12.61 8.54 -4.02
N GLY A 414 -13.37 7.63 -3.40
CA GLY A 414 -14.75 7.33 -3.78
C GLY A 414 -15.68 8.54 -3.67
N GLU A 415 -15.59 9.28 -2.56
CA GLU A 415 -16.32 10.54 -2.35
C GLU A 415 -15.91 11.60 -3.37
N SER A 416 -14.60 11.76 -3.62
CA SER A 416 -14.08 12.73 -4.59
C SER A 416 -14.51 12.39 -6.02
N PHE A 417 -14.46 11.13 -6.43
CA PHE A 417 -15.00 10.69 -7.72
C PHE A 417 -16.51 10.92 -7.83
N LEU A 418 -17.26 10.74 -6.73
CA LEU A 418 -18.71 10.99 -6.71
C LEU A 418 -19.03 12.48 -6.90
N MET A 419 -18.30 13.36 -6.20
CA MET A 419 -18.43 14.82 -6.35
C MET A 419 -17.96 15.33 -7.72
N ALA A 420 -17.05 14.61 -8.38
CA ALA A 420 -16.66 14.85 -9.78
C ALA A 420 -17.66 14.29 -10.82
N GLY A 421 -18.74 13.61 -10.41
CA GLY A 421 -19.72 12.96 -11.30
C GLY A 421 -19.29 11.59 -11.84
N HIS A 422 -18.11 11.08 -11.49
CA HIS A 422 -17.57 9.80 -11.97
C HIS A 422 -18.11 8.60 -11.15
N HIS A 423 -19.41 8.34 -11.23
CA HIS A 423 -20.11 7.32 -10.44
C HIS A 423 -19.51 5.90 -10.53
N PHE A 424 -18.90 5.51 -11.65
CA PHE A 424 -18.27 4.20 -11.80
C PHE A 424 -16.94 4.10 -11.05
N ALA A 425 -16.06 5.11 -11.18
CA ALA A 425 -14.82 5.21 -10.42
C ALA A 425 -15.10 5.30 -8.91
N ALA A 426 -16.13 6.05 -8.51
CA ALA A 426 -16.61 6.10 -7.13
C ALA A 426 -16.99 4.72 -6.58
N LYS A 427 -17.82 3.95 -7.31
CA LYS A 427 -18.20 2.57 -6.95
C LYS A 427 -16.98 1.65 -6.82
N SER A 428 -15.99 1.78 -7.71
CA SER A 428 -14.75 0.99 -7.67
C SER A 428 -13.90 1.29 -6.42
N ALA A 429 -13.71 2.58 -6.10
CA ALA A 429 -12.98 3.02 -4.92
C ALA A 429 -13.69 2.61 -3.62
N PHE A 430 -15.02 2.80 -3.52
CA PHE A 430 -15.80 2.31 -2.36
C PHE A 430 -15.77 0.79 -2.21
N ARG A 431 -15.68 0.01 -3.30
CA ARG A 431 -15.50 -1.44 -3.22
C ARG A 431 -14.17 -1.80 -2.56
N ARG A 432 -13.06 -1.18 -3.02
CA ARG A 432 -11.72 -1.37 -2.44
C ARG A 432 -11.64 -0.93 -0.98
N ALA A 433 -12.36 0.12 -0.59
CA ALA A 433 -12.51 0.51 0.80
C ALA A 433 -13.26 -0.55 1.64
N ARG A 434 -14.39 -1.06 1.13
CA ARG A 434 -15.22 -2.08 1.82
C ARG A 434 -14.51 -3.41 2.02
N GLU A 435 -13.65 -3.81 1.08
CA GLU A 435 -12.81 -5.02 1.21
C GLU A 435 -11.87 -4.95 2.44
N LEU A 436 -11.58 -3.75 2.95
CA LEU A 436 -10.65 -3.49 4.05
C LEU A 436 -11.33 -3.20 5.41
N THR A 437 -12.63 -2.90 5.45
CA THR A 437 -13.33 -2.60 6.72
C THR A 437 -13.74 -3.83 7.52
N VAL A 438 -13.73 -5.01 6.90
CA VAL A 438 -14.26 -6.23 7.52
C VAL A 438 -13.13 -7.12 7.97
N SER A 439 -12.91 -7.17 9.28
CA SER A 439 -11.91 -8.03 9.88
C SER A 439 -12.21 -9.51 9.67
N GLU A 440 -11.18 -10.34 9.70
CA GLU A 440 -11.32 -11.80 9.58
C GLU A 440 -12.18 -12.38 10.72
N GLU A 441 -12.16 -11.77 11.90
CA GLU A 441 -13.02 -12.12 13.04
C GLU A 441 -14.49 -11.77 12.78
N ALA A 442 -14.77 -10.65 12.09
CA ALA A 442 -16.13 -10.29 11.69
C ALA A 442 -16.66 -11.27 10.63
N LYS A 443 -15.84 -11.64 9.63
CA LYS A 443 -16.16 -12.69 8.65
C LYS A 443 -16.43 -14.03 9.37
N LYS A 444 -15.57 -14.41 10.31
CA LYS A 444 -15.69 -15.63 11.14
C LYS A 444 -16.97 -15.66 11.96
N THR A 445 -17.31 -14.54 12.59
CA THR A 445 -18.49 -14.40 13.45
C THR A 445 -19.77 -14.52 12.63
N LEU A 446 -19.87 -13.77 11.53
CA LEU A 446 -21.01 -13.83 10.61
C LEU A 446 -21.16 -15.23 9.99
N TYR A 447 -20.07 -15.83 9.54
CA TYR A 447 -20.06 -17.19 8.99
C TYR A 447 -20.52 -18.22 10.05
N THR A 448 -20.08 -18.08 11.30
CA THR A 448 -20.47 -18.98 12.40
C THR A 448 -21.94 -18.79 12.81
N LEU A 449 -22.46 -17.56 12.78
CA LEU A 449 -23.89 -17.30 12.96
C LEU A 449 -24.73 -17.95 11.84
N GLY A 450 -24.29 -17.83 10.59
CA GLY A 450 -24.89 -18.55 9.46
C GLY A 450 -24.95 -20.05 9.69
N ARG A 451 -23.87 -20.64 10.22
CA ARG A 451 -23.82 -22.06 10.60
C ARG A 451 -24.80 -22.44 11.69
N ILE A 452 -24.87 -21.67 12.78
CA ILE A 452 -25.79 -21.94 13.89
C ILE A 452 -27.24 -21.90 13.39
N HIS A 453 -27.62 -20.89 12.59
CA HIS A 453 -28.97 -20.82 12.01
C HIS A 453 -29.25 -21.97 11.03
N GLN A 454 -28.25 -22.43 10.27
CA GLN A 454 -28.40 -23.57 9.36
C GLN A 454 -28.59 -24.88 10.15
N GLU A 455 -27.82 -25.11 11.22
CA GLU A 455 -27.93 -26.28 12.09
C GLU A 455 -29.25 -26.28 12.89
N GLN A 456 -29.84 -25.11 13.15
CA GLN A 456 -31.19 -24.94 13.72
C GLN A 456 -32.33 -25.00 12.68
N GLY A 457 -32.04 -25.26 11.40
CA GLY A 457 -33.05 -25.31 10.32
C GLY A 457 -33.63 -23.95 9.90
N SER A 458 -33.07 -22.84 10.37
CA SER A 458 -33.49 -21.47 10.02
C SER A 458 -32.81 -20.98 8.73
N PHE A 459 -33.08 -21.68 7.63
CA PHE A 459 -32.32 -21.55 6.38
C PHE A 459 -32.30 -20.15 5.76
N ALA A 460 -33.41 -19.41 5.81
CA ALA A 460 -33.48 -18.04 5.29
C ALA A 460 -32.57 -17.05 6.07
N GLU A 461 -32.39 -17.27 7.37
CA GLU A 461 -31.51 -16.43 8.20
C GLU A 461 -30.05 -16.84 8.04
N ALA A 462 -29.79 -18.15 7.92
CA ALA A 462 -28.47 -18.67 7.54
C ALA A 462 -27.97 -18.05 6.23
N GLN A 463 -28.85 -17.97 5.21
CA GLN A 463 -28.52 -17.36 3.93
C GLN A 463 -28.07 -15.91 4.09
N LYS A 464 -28.81 -15.05 4.80
CA LYS A 464 -28.44 -13.63 4.99
C LYS A 464 -27.03 -13.47 5.56
N TYR A 465 -26.67 -14.26 6.58
CA TYR A 465 -25.33 -14.21 7.18
C TYR A 465 -24.23 -14.63 6.20
N TYR A 466 -24.45 -15.73 5.46
CA TYR A 466 -23.48 -16.17 4.46
C TYR A 466 -23.38 -15.20 3.26
N GLU A 467 -24.47 -14.58 2.82
CA GLU A 467 -24.45 -13.62 1.69
C GLU A 467 -23.63 -12.37 2.03
N VAL A 468 -23.71 -11.91 3.28
CA VAL A 468 -22.82 -10.84 3.77
C VAL A 468 -21.36 -11.28 3.73
N VAL A 469 -21.02 -12.46 4.26
CA VAL A 469 -19.63 -12.97 4.26
C VAL A 469 -19.10 -13.15 2.83
N PHE A 470 -19.86 -13.79 1.94
CA PHE A 470 -19.49 -13.98 0.53
C PHE A 470 -19.31 -12.65 -0.23
N THR A 471 -20.13 -11.63 0.08
CA THR A 471 -20.00 -10.28 -0.50
C THR A 471 -18.71 -9.57 -0.07
N LEU A 472 -18.11 -9.99 1.04
CA LEU A 472 -16.92 -9.40 1.65
C LEU A 472 -15.65 -10.20 1.36
N SER A 473 -15.76 -11.53 1.23
CA SER A 473 -14.73 -12.45 0.76
C SER A 473 -15.41 -13.73 0.25
N PRO A 474 -15.55 -13.89 -1.09
CA PRO A 474 -16.18 -15.07 -1.69
C PRO A 474 -15.53 -16.39 -1.26
N ASP A 475 -14.20 -16.37 -1.10
CA ASP A 475 -13.36 -17.53 -0.77
C ASP A 475 -13.29 -17.83 0.74
N TYR A 476 -14.16 -17.23 1.56
CA TYR A 476 -14.13 -17.40 3.02
C TYR A 476 -14.69 -18.77 3.44
N LEU A 477 -13.78 -19.72 3.70
CA LEU A 477 -14.11 -21.11 4.04
C LEU A 477 -14.98 -21.75 2.93
N ASP A 478 -16.08 -22.39 3.28
CA ASP A 478 -17.06 -23.01 2.37
C ASP A 478 -18.33 -22.14 2.21
N VAL A 479 -18.24 -20.82 2.40
CA VAL A 479 -19.41 -19.92 2.37
C VAL A 479 -20.16 -19.95 1.05
N ASP A 480 -19.45 -19.97 -0.09
CA ASP A 480 -20.06 -20.08 -1.42
C ASP A 480 -20.81 -21.42 -1.57
N ALA A 481 -20.17 -22.54 -1.24
CA ALA A 481 -20.81 -23.86 -1.29
C ALA A 481 -22.09 -23.93 -0.43
N ARG A 482 -22.11 -23.26 0.73
CA ARG A 482 -23.30 -23.14 1.59
C ARG A 482 -24.37 -22.23 1.01
N LEU A 483 -23.99 -21.11 0.39
CA LEU A 483 -24.93 -20.26 -0.33
C LEU A 483 -25.55 -20.95 -1.53
N GLN A 484 -24.75 -21.69 -2.31
CA GLN A 484 -25.28 -22.47 -3.41
C GLN A 484 -26.25 -23.55 -2.92
N HIS A 485 -25.97 -24.19 -1.77
CA HIS A 485 -26.90 -25.13 -1.15
C HIS A 485 -28.23 -24.49 -0.73
N LEU A 486 -28.20 -23.26 -0.20
CA LEU A 486 -29.39 -22.51 0.24
C LEU A 486 -30.15 -21.85 -0.93
N ARG A 487 -29.46 -21.25 -1.90
CA ARG A 487 -30.04 -20.63 -3.09
C ARG A 487 -30.67 -21.65 -4.03
N ARG A 488 -30.20 -22.89 -4.06
CA ARG A 488 -30.91 -24.02 -4.70
C ARG A 488 -32.28 -24.31 -4.05
N GLN A 489 -32.58 -23.70 -2.89
CA GLN A 489 -33.90 -23.73 -2.25
C GLN A 489 -34.72 -22.42 -2.44
N GLY A 490 -34.17 -21.38 -3.10
CA GLY A 490 -34.91 -20.12 -3.37
C GLY A 490 -34.18 -19.11 -4.27
N THR A 491 -34.82 -18.68 -5.37
CA THR A 491 -34.26 -17.76 -6.38
C THR A 491 -35.28 -16.75 -6.94
N GLN A 492 -34.96 -15.44 -6.95
CA GLN A 492 -34.86 -14.59 -8.17
C GLN A 492 -34.46 -13.10 -7.89
N PRO A 493 -33.83 -12.35 -8.84
CA PRO A 493 -33.25 -10.99 -8.62
C PRO A 493 -33.52 -9.86 -9.68
N GLU A 494 -33.03 -8.62 -9.42
CA GLU A 494 -32.64 -7.50 -10.35
C GLU A 494 -31.79 -6.44 -9.56
N GLY A 495 -31.12 -5.38 -10.09
CA GLY A 495 -30.87 -4.89 -11.46
C GLY A 495 -30.28 -3.43 -11.53
N LEU A 496 -29.86 -2.97 -12.73
CA LEU A 496 -29.82 -1.58 -13.28
C LEU A 496 -28.64 -0.54 -13.09
N ARG A 497 -27.95 -0.33 -14.24
CA ARG A 497 -27.50 0.85 -15.07
C ARG A 497 -26.73 2.11 -14.54
N PRO A 498 -25.71 2.59 -15.30
CA PRO A 498 -25.09 3.94 -15.22
C PRO A 498 -24.81 4.65 -16.57
N SER A 499 -24.40 5.92 -16.57
CA SER A 499 -24.00 6.70 -17.77
C SER A 499 -23.17 7.95 -17.40
N ASP A 500 -22.40 8.64 -18.27
CA ASP A 500 -21.63 8.29 -19.50
C ASP A 500 -20.78 9.55 -19.89
N ASP A 501 -19.48 9.42 -20.20
CA ASP A 501 -18.70 10.41 -20.99
C ASP A 501 -17.58 9.67 -21.77
N LYS A 502 -17.53 9.76 -23.11
CA LYS A 502 -17.01 8.62 -23.95
C LYS A 502 -16.08 8.91 -25.14
N ASP A 503 -15.98 10.13 -25.69
CA ASP A 503 -15.63 10.25 -27.14
C ASP A 503 -14.16 10.56 -27.54
N TRP A 504 -13.21 10.78 -26.63
CA TRP A 504 -11.79 10.98 -27.01
C TRP A 504 -11.20 9.80 -27.79
N TYR A 505 -11.74 8.61 -27.50
CA TYR A 505 -11.34 7.33 -28.04
C TYR A 505 -11.58 7.22 -29.56
N ALA A 506 -12.67 7.81 -30.05
CA ALA A 506 -13.02 7.81 -31.47
C ALA A 506 -11.98 8.58 -32.32
N SER A 507 -11.44 9.69 -31.79
CA SER A 507 -10.45 10.52 -32.47
C SER A 507 -9.11 9.81 -32.65
N LEU A 508 -8.67 9.03 -31.66
CA LEU A 508 -7.46 8.23 -31.75
C LEU A 508 -7.54 7.15 -32.84
N ILE A 509 -8.68 6.46 -32.93
CA ILE A 509 -8.88 5.44 -33.97
C ILE A 509 -8.70 6.05 -35.36
N LEU A 510 -9.22 7.28 -35.57
CA LEU A 510 -9.06 8.01 -36.82
C LEU A 510 -7.61 8.44 -37.10
N GLU A 511 -6.81 8.77 -36.08
CA GLU A 511 -5.37 9.08 -36.25
C GLU A 511 -4.56 7.85 -36.67
N LEU A 512 -4.80 6.68 -36.04
CA LEU A 512 -4.13 5.42 -36.40
C LEU A 512 -4.54 4.88 -37.79
N LEU A 513 -5.55 5.49 -38.40
CA LEU A 513 -6.01 5.19 -39.76
C LEU A 513 -5.35 6.05 -40.85
N ASP A 514 -4.64 7.15 -40.52
CA ASP A 514 -4.04 8.06 -41.50
C ASP A 514 -2.92 7.36 -42.33
N PRO A 515 -3.03 7.33 -43.68
CA PRO A 515 -2.01 6.75 -44.57
C PRO A 515 -0.59 7.35 -44.46
N ALA A 516 -0.44 8.57 -43.95
CA ALA A 516 0.85 9.24 -43.84
C ALA A 516 1.72 8.71 -42.68
N ALA A 517 1.10 8.24 -41.58
CA ALA A 517 1.80 7.94 -40.32
C ALA A 517 2.65 6.65 -40.36
N GLN A 518 2.36 5.72 -41.27
CA GLN A 518 2.94 4.36 -41.23
C GLN A 518 4.23 4.15 -42.06
N ARG A 519 4.77 5.17 -42.74
CA ARG A 519 5.96 5.03 -43.62
C ARG A 519 7.33 5.07 -42.92
N GLY A 520 7.38 5.06 -41.59
CA GLY A 520 8.59 5.38 -40.81
C GLY A 520 9.21 4.27 -39.95
N PHE A 521 8.72 3.02 -39.96
CA PHE A 521 9.10 2.02 -38.95
C PHE A 521 10.22 1.06 -39.42
N THR A 522 11.47 1.43 -39.18
CA THR A 522 12.61 0.49 -39.20
C THR A 522 12.97 0.09 -37.77
N PRO A 523 12.91 -1.20 -37.38
CA PRO A 523 13.18 -1.63 -36.00
C PRO A 523 14.66 -1.48 -35.65
N GLY A 524 14.97 -0.45 -34.84
CA GLY A 524 16.32 -0.17 -34.36
C GLY A 524 16.84 -1.28 -33.45
N THR A 525 17.97 -1.88 -33.83
CA THR A 525 18.61 -3.05 -33.17
C THR A 525 19.06 -2.83 -31.72
N ALA A 526 19.00 -1.61 -31.20
CA ALA A 526 19.58 -1.24 -29.90
C ALA A 526 18.79 -1.70 -28.66
N ARG A 527 17.48 -1.98 -28.74
CA ARG A 527 16.65 -2.39 -27.58
C ARG A 527 16.48 -3.90 -27.41
N ALA A 528 16.78 -4.71 -28.42
CA ALA A 528 16.58 -6.16 -28.37
C ALA A 528 17.48 -6.89 -27.34
N THR A 529 18.63 -6.27 -27.02
CA THR A 529 19.76 -6.85 -26.27
C THR A 529 19.58 -6.84 -24.75
N GLN A 530 18.68 -6.00 -24.21
CA GLN A 530 18.52 -5.82 -22.75
C GLN A 530 17.61 -6.88 -22.09
N LEU A 531 16.96 -7.74 -22.88
CA LEU A 531 16.00 -8.77 -22.45
C LEU A 531 16.63 -10.17 -22.20
N ALA A 532 17.95 -10.24 -22.00
CA ALA A 532 18.66 -11.52 -21.86
C ALA A 532 18.61 -12.14 -20.44
N GLY A 533 18.20 -11.38 -19.42
CA GLY A 533 18.16 -11.83 -18.02
C GLY A 533 17.00 -12.76 -17.64
N VAL A 534 16.14 -13.16 -18.59
CA VAL A 534 14.84 -13.83 -18.32
C VAL A 534 14.98 -15.34 -18.03
N ALA A 535 16.19 -15.90 -18.12
CA ALA A 535 16.41 -17.35 -17.98
C ALA A 535 16.04 -17.93 -16.61
N GLU A 536 16.24 -17.19 -15.51
CA GLU A 536 16.00 -17.66 -14.14
C GLU A 536 14.50 -17.58 -13.76
N GLN A 537 13.83 -16.48 -14.14
CA GLN A 537 12.37 -16.35 -13.98
C GLN A 537 11.60 -17.40 -14.79
N ARG A 538 12.12 -17.80 -15.96
CA ARG A 538 11.53 -18.85 -16.81
C ARG A 538 11.40 -20.20 -16.11
N GLY A 539 12.34 -20.56 -15.23
CA GLY A 539 12.26 -21.81 -14.47
C GLY A 539 11.10 -21.80 -13.47
N ARG A 540 10.92 -20.69 -12.75
CA ARG A 540 9.84 -20.49 -11.78
C ARG A 540 8.46 -20.40 -12.43
N LEU A 541 8.37 -19.74 -13.58
CA LEU A 541 7.12 -19.66 -14.36
C LEU A 541 6.70 -21.03 -14.89
N LEU A 542 7.65 -21.83 -15.39
CA LEU A 542 7.37 -23.20 -15.87
C LEU A 542 6.97 -24.16 -14.75
N SER A 543 7.47 -23.99 -13.51
CA SER A 543 7.02 -24.82 -12.39
C SER A 543 5.58 -24.53 -11.98
N VAL A 544 5.14 -23.26 -12.03
CA VAL A 544 3.73 -22.90 -11.76
C VAL A 544 2.82 -23.38 -12.90
N ILE A 545 3.24 -23.24 -14.16
CA ILE A 545 2.48 -23.75 -15.32
C ILE A 545 2.31 -25.28 -15.26
N ALA A 546 3.27 -26.02 -14.68
CA ALA A 546 3.16 -27.46 -14.49
C ALA A 546 2.12 -27.88 -13.43
N GLU A 547 1.80 -27.03 -12.44
CA GLU A 547 0.75 -27.29 -11.45
C GLU A 547 -0.67 -27.07 -12.00
N PHE A 548 -0.83 -26.28 -13.06
CA PHE A 548 -2.11 -26.02 -13.73
C PHE A 548 -2.39 -26.92 -14.95
N ALA A 549 -1.60 -27.98 -15.14
CA ALA A 549 -1.73 -28.87 -16.30
C ALA A 549 -2.88 -29.89 -16.15
N LEU A 550 -4.06 -29.49 -16.66
CA LEU A 550 -5.22 -30.33 -17.03
C LEU A 550 -5.90 -31.12 -15.91
N ASP A 551 -7.18 -30.82 -15.71
CA ASP A 551 -8.17 -31.87 -15.44
C ASP A 551 -9.30 -31.81 -16.47
N LYS A 552 -9.92 -32.96 -16.76
CA LYS A 552 -10.82 -33.10 -17.92
C LYS A 552 -12.27 -32.77 -17.59
N ALA A 553 -12.80 -31.84 -18.38
CA ALA A 553 -14.20 -31.64 -18.78
C ALA A 553 -15.31 -32.44 -18.07
N ASP A 554 -16.29 -31.70 -17.56
CA ASP A 554 -17.70 -32.04 -17.76
C ASP A 554 -18.38 -30.96 -18.61
N LYS A 555 -19.32 -31.35 -19.48
CA LYS A 555 -20.01 -30.43 -20.39
C LYS A 555 -21.21 -29.77 -19.70
N ALA A 556 -21.16 -28.45 -19.49
CA ALA A 556 -22.36 -27.67 -19.20
C ALA A 556 -23.16 -27.40 -20.49
N ALA A 557 -24.47 -27.65 -20.48
CA ALA A 557 -25.36 -27.43 -21.61
C ALA A 557 -26.11 -26.08 -21.49
N ASP A 558 -26.26 -25.36 -22.61
CA ASP A 558 -27.20 -24.25 -22.86
C ASP A 558 -27.40 -23.22 -21.72
N ALA A 559 -26.33 -22.86 -21.00
CA ALA A 559 -26.33 -21.67 -20.15
C ALA A 559 -26.21 -20.41 -21.04
N ALA A 560 -27.31 -19.67 -21.19
CA ALA A 560 -27.29 -18.38 -21.87
C ALA A 560 -26.61 -17.30 -20.99
N LEU A 561 -25.72 -16.50 -21.59
CA LEU A 561 -25.14 -15.33 -20.94
C LEU A 561 -26.16 -14.18 -20.92
N ASP A 562 -26.84 -14.00 -19.79
CA ASP A 562 -27.78 -12.88 -19.59
C ASP A 562 -27.02 -11.56 -19.40
N TYR A 563 -27.49 -10.51 -20.09
CA TYR A 563 -26.89 -9.18 -20.09
C TYR A 563 -27.96 -8.12 -19.85
N ASP A 564 -27.86 -7.43 -18.71
CA ASP A 564 -28.58 -6.17 -18.51
C ASP A 564 -27.94 -5.04 -19.32
N VAL A 565 -28.70 -3.99 -19.65
CA VAL A 565 -28.15 -2.84 -20.40
C VAL A 565 -27.04 -2.11 -19.61
N ALA A 566 -26.96 -2.33 -18.31
CA ALA A 566 -25.82 -1.87 -17.52
C ALA A 566 -24.51 -2.56 -17.93
N ALA A 567 -24.56 -3.81 -18.40
CA ALA A 567 -23.41 -4.50 -18.98
C ALA A 567 -22.92 -3.80 -20.25
N TYR A 568 -23.82 -3.37 -21.13
CA TYR A 568 -23.48 -2.60 -22.33
C TYR A 568 -22.88 -1.24 -21.98
N MET A 569 -23.40 -0.56 -20.96
CA MET A 569 -22.84 0.69 -20.44
C MET A 569 -21.46 0.47 -19.76
N ARG A 570 -21.30 -0.60 -18.96
CA ARG A 570 -19.99 -1.02 -18.40
C ARG A 570 -18.98 -1.40 -19.48
N TYR A 571 -19.44 -1.97 -20.60
CA TYR A 571 -18.59 -2.32 -21.75
C TYR A 571 -18.10 -1.09 -22.51
N ASP A 572 -18.91 -0.05 -22.67
CA ASP A 572 -18.46 1.19 -23.30
C ASP A 572 -17.68 2.13 -22.36
N CYS A 573 -17.93 2.07 -21.04
CA CYS A 573 -17.26 2.87 -20.00
C CYS A 573 -16.34 1.99 -19.13
N SER A 574 -15.55 1.12 -19.74
CA SER A 574 -14.75 0.16 -18.96
C SER A 574 -13.47 0.78 -18.37
N VAL A 575 -12.85 0.04 -17.45
CA VAL A 575 -11.58 0.43 -16.83
C VAL A 575 -10.44 0.52 -17.87
N PRO A 576 -9.37 1.28 -17.61
CA PRO A 576 -8.31 1.55 -18.59
C PRO A 576 -7.60 0.31 -19.15
N GLU A 577 -7.69 -0.84 -18.47
CA GLU A 577 -7.13 -2.13 -18.86
C GLU A 577 -8.00 -2.83 -19.91
N ASP A 578 -9.31 -2.89 -19.66
CA ASP A 578 -10.31 -3.43 -20.59
C ASP A 578 -10.31 -2.65 -21.91
N GLU A 579 -10.24 -1.30 -21.87
CA GLU A 579 -10.14 -0.51 -23.10
C GLU A 579 -8.81 -0.73 -23.84
N ALA A 580 -7.70 -0.97 -23.15
CA ALA A 580 -6.42 -1.26 -23.81
C ALA A 580 -6.51 -2.54 -24.67
N LYS A 581 -7.11 -3.61 -24.14
CA LYS A 581 -7.40 -4.85 -24.89
C LYS A 581 -8.31 -4.60 -26.10
N LYS A 582 -9.42 -3.90 -25.89
CA LYS A 582 -10.36 -3.57 -26.99
C LYS A 582 -9.74 -2.68 -28.05
N SER A 583 -8.75 -1.86 -27.71
CA SER A 583 -8.00 -1.04 -28.65
C SER A 583 -7.08 -1.88 -29.51
N LEU A 584 -6.30 -2.76 -28.86
CA LEU A 584 -5.32 -3.60 -29.52
C LEU A 584 -5.98 -4.55 -30.52
N GLU A 585 -7.10 -5.16 -30.15
CA GLU A 585 -7.88 -5.99 -31.06
C GLU A 585 -8.49 -5.17 -32.22
N LEU A 586 -9.07 -3.99 -31.92
CA LEU A 586 -9.66 -3.14 -32.95
C LEU A 586 -8.64 -2.69 -34.00
N VAL A 587 -7.42 -2.33 -33.58
CA VAL A 587 -6.32 -1.98 -34.49
C VAL A 587 -5.90 -3.17 -35.36
N ASN A 588 -5.88 -4.39 -34.80
CA ASN A 588 -5.61 -5.60 -35.58
C ASN A 588 -6.71 -5.88 -36.63
N MET A 589 -7.99 -5.62 -36.30
CA MET A 589 -9.11 -5.73 -37.26
C MET A 589 -8.98 -4.70 -38.39
N LEU A 590 -8.66 -3.45 -38.04
CA LEU A 590 -8.44 -2.38 -39.03
C LEU A 590 -7.27 -2.66 -39.98
N ASP A 591 -6.20 -3.30 -39.49
CA ASP A 591 -5.11 -3.77 -40.36
C ASP A 591 -5.58 -4.86 -41.35
N CYS A 592 -6.50 -5.75 -40.93
CA CYS A 592 -7.13 -6.71 -41.84
C CYS A 592 -7.95 -6.02 -42.93
N LEU A 593 -8.68 -4.93 -42.62
CA LEU A 593 -9.40 -4.14 -43.63
C LEU A 593 -8.44 -3.54 -44.67
N LYS A 594 -7.27 -3.05 -44.21
CA LYS A 594 -6.22 -2.49 -45.08
C LYS A 594 -5.56 -3.56 -45.95
N HIS A 595 -5.32 -4.76 -45.42
CA HIS A 595 -4.55 -5.81 -46.10
C HIS A 595 -5.38 -6.68 -47.05
N TYR A 596 -6.62 -7.02 -46.67
CA TYR A 596 -7.48 -7.97 -47.41
C TYR A 596 -8.67 -7.31 -48.14
N GLY A 597 -8.91 -6.02 -47.89
CA GLY A 597 -9.96 -5.26 -48.55
C GLY A 597 -9.61 -4.81 -49.99
N PRO A 598 -10.40 -3.91 -50.60
CA PRO A 598 -11.53 -3.19 -50.01
C PRO A 598 -12.80 -4.04 -49.88
N PHE A 599 -13.49 -3.88 -48.76
CA PHE A 599 -14.81 -4.47 -48.50
C PHE A 599 -15.92 -3.46 -48.80
N ARG A 600 -17.12 -3.95 -49.12
CA ARG A 600 -18.30 -3.13 -49.44
C ARG A 600 -19.47 -3.36 -48.49
N ARG A 601 -19.63 -4.58 -47.96
CA ARG A 601 -20.81 -4.94 -47.17
C ARG A 601 -20.46 -5.96 -46.10
N SER A 602 -20.51 -5.51 -44.84
CA SER A 602 -20.05 -6.28 -43.68
C SER A 602 -21.18 -6.69 -42.74
N LEU A 603 -21.01 -7.81 -42.04
CA LEU A 603 -21.86 -8.21 -40.90
C LEU A 603 -21.00 -8.45 -39.65
N ASP A 604 -21.34 -7.85 -38.52
CA ASP A 604 -20.75 -8.17 -37.21
C ASP A 604 -21.67 -9.08 -36.40
N ILE A 605 -21.13 -10.19 -35.89
CA ILE A 605 -21.83 -11.17 -35.06
C ILE A 605 -21.52 -10.90 -33.58
N GLY A 606 -22.57 -10.78 -32.76
CA GLY A 606 -22.47 -10.31 -31.37
C GLY A 606 -22.26 -8.80 -31.30
N ALA A 607 -23.03 -8.06 -32.11
CA ALA A 607 -22.81 -6.64 -32.35
C ALA A 607 -22.92 -5.76 -31.08
N ALA A 608 -23.57 -6.24 -30.01
CA ALA A 608 -23.63 -5.65 -28.68
C ALA A 608 -23.88 -4.12 -28.66
N THR A 609 -22.84 -3.30 -28.44
CA THR A 609 -22.94 -1.83 -28.38
C THR A 609 -22.75 -1.13 -29.73
N GLY A 610 -22.80 -1.88 -30.83
CA GLY A 610 -22.61 -1.40 -32.20
C GLY A 610 -21.19 -1.00 -32.56
N ARG A 611 -20.19 -1.32 -31.71
CA ARG A 611 -18.81 -0.81 -31.79
C ARG A 611 -18.14 -1.05 -33.15
N TYR A 612 -18.18 -2.27 -33.68
CA TYR A 612 -17.53 -2.60 -34.95
C TYR A 612 -18.36 -2.17 -36.18
N PRO A 613 -19.69 -2.42 -36.25
CA PRO A 613 -20.51 -1.92 -37.37
C PRO A 613 -20.43 -0.41 -37.55
N THR A 614 -20.45 0.36 -36.46
CA THR A 614 -20.34 1.83 -36.51
C THR A 614 -18.99 2.28 -37.09
N LEU A 615 -17.91 1.58 -36.75
CA LEU A 615 -16.59 1.89 -37.29
C LEU A 615 -16.49 1.52 -38.78
N LEU A 616 -17.03 0.36 -39.18
CA LEU A 616 -17.06 -0.09 -40.57
C LEU A 616 -17.90 0.87 -41.45
N ALA A 617 -19.05 1.33 -40.95
CA ALA A 617 -19.86 2.35 -41.60
C ALA A 617 -19.10 3.68 -41.78
N ARG A 618 -18.30 4.10 -40.79
CA ARG A 618 -17.41 5.26 -40.91
C ARG A 618 -16.28 5.07 -41.93
N GLN A 619 -15.94 3.83 -42.31
CA GLN A 619 -15.03 3.54 -43.44
C GLN A 619 -15.75 3.47 -44.81
N GLY A 620 -17.05 3.78 -44.87
CA GLY A 620 -17.85 3.71 -46.10
C GLY A 620 -18.31 2.30 -46.48
N ILE A 621 -18.14 1.31 -45.59
CA ILE A 621 -18.65 -0.06 -45.77
C ILE A 621 -20.13 -0.07 -45.35
N GLN A 622 -21.01 -0.69 -46.15
CA GLN A 622 -22.40 -0.88 -45.74
C GLN A 622 -22.46 -1.94 -44.61
N ALA A 623 -22.46 -1.49 -43.36
CA ALA A 623 -22.32 -2.34 -42.20
C ALA A 623 -23.66 -2.80 -41.63
N PHE A 624 -23.72 -4.07 -41.24
CA PHE A 624 -24.81 -4.73 -40.56
C PHE A 624 -24.29 -5.28 -39.23
N GLY A 625 -25.17 -5.40 -38.24
CA GLY A 625 -24.86 -6.07 -36.96
C GLY A 625 -25.97 -7.05 -36.60
N VAL A 626 -25.61 -8.19 -36.04
CA VAL A 626 -26.56 -9.17 -35.50
C VAL A 626 -26.22 -9.49 -34.05
N ASP A 627 -27.24 -9.55 -33.21
CA ASP A 627 -27.12 -9.98 -31.82
C ASP A 627 -28.31 -10.88 -31.44
N LEU A 628 -28.07 -11.82 -30.53
CA LEU A 628 -29.10 -12.73 -30.03
C LEU A 628 -30.12 -11.97 -29.16
N GLU A 629 -29.62 -11.02 -28.37
CA GLU A 629 -30.39 -10.33 -27.34
C GLU A 629 -31.09 -9.08 -27.91
N PRO A 630 -32.43 -9.00 -27.91
CA PRO A 630 -33.14 -7.85 -28.45
C PRO A 630 -32.75 -6.52 -27.78
N ARG A 631 -32.36 -6.54 -26.48
CA ARG A 631 -31.88 -5.35 -25.76
C ARG A 631 -30.54 -4.82 -26.30
N ALA A 632 -29.65 -5.67 -26.80
CA ALA A 632 -28.40 -5.25 -27.46
C ALA A 632 -28.72 -4.49 -28.75
N VAL A 633 -29.58 -5.08 -29.60
CA VAL A 633 -30.02 -4.49 -30.87
C VAL A 633 -30.69 -3.12 -30.65
N GLU A 634 -31.53 -3.00 -29.63
CA GLU A 634 -32.13 -1.71 -29.25
C GLU A 634 -31.08 -0.69 -28.79
N TYR A 635 -30.16 -1.07 -27.90
CA TYR A 635 -29.09 -0.20 -27.40
C TYR A 635 -28.18 0.30 -28.53
N ALA A 636 -27.76 -0.59 -29.43
CA ALA A 636 -26.93 -0.24 -30.59
C ALA A 636 -27.64 0.78 -31.49
N ARG A 637 -28.92 0.55 -31.85
CA ARG A 637 -29.71 1.48 -32.68
C ARG A 637 -29.88 2.86 -32.02
N GLN A 638 -30.12 2.90 -30.71
CA GLN A 638 -30.23 4.15 -29.95
C GLN A 638 -28.91 4.93 -29.95
N LYS A 639 -27.78 4.23 -29.77
CA LYS A 639 -26.44 4.83 -29.68
C LYS A 639 -25.92 5.43 -30.99
N THR A 640 -26.29 4.88 -32.16
CA THR A 640 -25.67 5.31 -33.44
C THR A 640 -26.39 6.48 -34.14
N GLY A 641 -27.71 6.60 -34.01
CA GLY A 641 -28.51 7.81 -34.23
C GLY A 641 -28.16 8.82 -35.34
N GLY A 642 -27.67 8.42 -36.52
CA GLY A 642 -27.27 9.37 -37.58
C GLY A 642 -27.29 8.83 -39.02
N ALA A 643 -26.99 9.69 -40.00
CA ALA A 643 -27.22 9.44 -41.44
C ALA A 643 -26.28 8.41 -42.13
N LEU A 644 -25.39 7.76 -41.39
CA LEU A 644 -24.49 6.68 -41.84
C LEU A 644 -24.63 5.45 -40.92
N ASN A 645 -25.86 5.14 -40.51
CA ASN A 645 -26.13 4.12 -39.51
C ASN A 645 -25.93 2.69 -40.05
N PRO A 646 -25.34 1.79 -39.24
CA PRO A 646 -25.40 0.35 -39.50
C PRO A 646 -26.80 -0.22 -39.29
N ASP A 647 -27.15 -1.25 -40.06
CA ASP A 647 -28.42 -1.98 -39.92
C ASP A 647 -28.27 -3.09 -38.87
N PHE A 648 -28.88 -2.91 -37.70
CA PHE A 648 -28.86 -3.90 -36.62
C PHE A 648 -30.09 -4.83 -36.65
N HIS A 649 -29.86 -6.13 -36.50
CA HIS A 649 -30.88 -7.19 -36.53
C HIS A 649 -30.80 -8.07 -35.28
N GLN A 650 -31.94 -8.58 -34.81
CA GLN A 650 -31.94 -9.68 -33.84
C GLN A 650 -31.79 -11.01 -34.58
N GLY A 651 -30.92 -11.90 -34.12
CA GLY A 651 -30.73 -13.22 -34.70
C GLY A 651 -29.71 -14.09 -33.96
N ASP A 652 -29.90 -15.40 -34.02
CA ASP A 652 -28.94 -16.38 -33.49
C ASP A 652 -27.80 -16.60 -34.50
N ALA A 653 -26.55 -16.55 -34.04
CA ALA A 653 -25.37 -16.83 -34.88
C ALA A 653 -25.40 -18.24 -35.52
N ARG A 654 -26.16 -19.17 -34.94
CA ARG A 654 -26.38 -20.55 -35.43
C ARG A 654 -27.47 -20.65 -36.49
N ALA A 655 -28.17 -19.56 -36.80
CA ALA A 655 -29.21 -19.44 -37.84
C ALA A 655 -29.37 -17.95 -38.23
N LEU A 656 -28.42 -17.44 -39.01
CA LEU A 656 -28.32 -16.02 -39.34
C LEU A 656 -29.52 -15.53 -40.20
N PRO A 657 -30.18 -14.43 -39.83
CA PRO A 657 -31.40 -13.93 -40.47
C PRO A 657 -31.13 -13.18 -41.79
N PHE A 658 -30.19 -13.68 -42.58
CA PHE A 658 -29.70 -13.08 -43.83
C PHE A 658 -29.67 -14.10 -44.96
N GLU A 659 -29.69 -13.62 -46.19
CA GLU A 659 -29.61 -14.48 -47.37
C GLU A 659 -28.21 -15.10 -47.54
N SER A 660 -28.10 -16.12 -48.38
CA SER A 660 -26.80 -16.65 -48.79
C SER A 660 -26.05 -15.61 -49.63
N THR A 661 -24.71 -15.59 -49.53
CA THR A 661 -23.83 -14.76 -50.37
C THR A 661 -24.18 -13.26 -50.36
N GLN A 662 -24.41 -12.71 -49.17
CA GLN A 662 -24.85 -11.32 -48.96
C GLN A 662 -23.70 -10.36 -48.59
N PHE A 663 -22.63 -10.86 -47.95
CA PHE A 663 -21.54 -10.06 -47.37
C PHE A 663 -20.18 -10.41 -47.97
N ASP A 664 -19.28 -9.43 -48.07
CA ASP A 664 -17.86 -9.66 -48.42
C ASP A 664 -16.93 -9.65 -47.21
N LEU A 665 -17.43 -9.19 -46.05
CA LEU A 665 -16.77 -9.29 -44.75
C LEU A 665 -17.76 -9.78 -43.67
N ILE A 666 -17.35 -10.71 -42.81
CA ILE A 666 -18.05 -11.01 -41.56
C ILE A 666 -17.08 -10.88 -40.38
N THR A 667 -17.44 -10.13 -39.35
CA THR A 667 -16.67 -9.99 -38.12
C THR A 667 -17.37 -10.69 -36.95
N CYS A 668 -16.60 -11.22 -36.00
CA CYS A 668 -17.11 -11.83 -34.77
C CYS A 668 -16.10 -11.53 -33.66
N MET A 669 -16.31 -10.40 -32.98
CA MET A 669 -15.23 -9.69 -32.28
C MET A 669 -15.35 -9.76 -30.74
N MET A 670 -14.33 -9.29 -30.03
CA MET A 670 -14.26 -9.18 -28.57
C MET A 670 -14.62 -10.46 -27.79
N GLY A 671 -14.27 -11.61 -28.34
CA GLY A 671 -14.48 -12.90 -27.69
C GLY A 671 -15.90 -13.44 -27.78
N THR A 672 -16.77 -12.87 -28.64
CA THR A 672 -18.14 -13.37 -28.91
C THR A 672 -18.17 -14.86 -29.25
N ALA A 673 -17.12 -15.42 -29.87
CA ALA A 673 -17.03 -16.85 -30.15
C ALA A 673 -17.08 -17.75 -28.90
N ALA A 674 -16.74 -17.22 -27.72
CA ALA A 674 -16.85 -17.92 -26.43
C ALA A 674 -18.23 -17.76 -25.74
N HIS A 675 -19.17 -17.01 -26.34
CA HIS A 675 -20.49 -16.74 -25.76
C HIS A 675 -21.53 -17.80 -26.13
N PHE A 676 -21.32 -18.53 -27.22
CA PHE A 676 -22.16 -19.67 -27.60
C PHE A 676 -21.42 -21.01 -27.34
N PRO A 677 -22.15 -22.13 -27.16
CA PRO A 677 -21.54 -23.41 -26.82
C PRO A 677 -20.47 -23.83 -27.84
N ARG A 678 -19.29 -24.27 -27.38
CA ARG A 678 -18.17 -24.67 -28.26
C ARG A 678 -18.55 -25.70 -29.33
N GLN A 679 -19.47 -26.61 -29.02
CA GLN A 679 -19.98 -27.61 -29.98
C GLN A 679 -20.73 -26.96 -31.18
N ASP A 680 -21.37 -25.81 -30.97
CA ASP A 680 -22.13 -25.09 -31.99
C ASP A 680 -21.24 -24.20 -32.88
N PHE A 681 -19.96 -24.00 -32.54
CA PHE A 681 -19.04 -23.19 -33.36
C PHE A 681 -18.94 -23.70 -34.80
N SER A 682 -18.99 -25.01 -35.02
CA SER A 682 -19.06 -25.60 -36.36
C SER A 682 -20.30 -25.15 -37.16
N ARG A 683 -21.44 -24.98 -36.49
CA ARG A 683 -22.70 -24.51 -37.09
C ARG A 683 -22.67 -23.00 -37.35
N VAL A 684 -22.11 -22.21 -36.43
CA VAL A 684 -21.88 -20.77 -36.65
C VAL A 684 -20.95 -20.55 -37.86
N MET A 685 -19.87 -21.34 -37.96
CA MET A 685 -18.96 -21.28 -39.11
C MET A 685 -19.63 -21.66 -40.44
N SER A 686 -20.56 -22.62 -40.44
CA SER A 686 -21.38 -22.95 -41.61
C SER A 686 -22.29 -21.79 -42.03
N GLU A 687 -22.89 -21.08 -41.07
CA GLU A 687 -23.73 -19.90 -41.35
C GLU A 687 -22.91 -18.70 -41.85
N ILE A 688 -21.72 -18.45 -41.27
CA ILE A 688 -20.74 -17.49 -41.78
C ILE A 688 -20.38 -17.84 -43.24
N HIS A 689 -20.09 -19.12 -43.52
CA HIS A 689 -19.79 -19.59 -44.87
C HIS A 689 -20.98 -19.39 -45.82
N ARG A 690 -22.22 -19.66 -45.38
CA ARG A 690 -23.43 -19.45 -46.18
C ARG A 690 -23.63 -17.98 -46.54
N CYS A 691 -23.48 -17.07 -45.57
CA CYS A 691 -23.73 -15.65 -45.75
C CYS A 691 -22.61 -14.90 -46.50
N LEU A 692 -21.38 -15.41 -46.53
CA LEU A 692 -20.29 -14.84 -47.32
C LEU A 692 -20.42 -15.11 -48.82
N VAL A 693 -20.05 -14.13 -49.65
CA VAL A 693 -19.78 -14.32 -51.08
C VAL A 693 -18.53 -15.21 -51.29
N PRO A 694 -18.39 -15.93 -52.42
CA PRO A 694 -17.14 -16.61 -52.76
C PRO A 694 -15.96 -15.63 -52.74
N GLY A 695 -14.85 -16.01 -52.09
CA GLY A 695 -13.70 -15.11 -51.87
C GLY A 695 -13.88 -14.05 -50.77
N GLY A 696 -15.05 -13.96 -50.13
CA GLY A 696 -15.28 -13.09 -48.98
C GLY A 696 -14.56 -13.57 -47.71
N PHE A 697 -14.30 -12.64 -46.79
CA PHE A 697 -13.48 -12.87 -45.59
C PHE A 697 -14.30 -12.91 -44.30
N CYS A 698 -13.85 -13.70 -43.34
CA CYS A 698 -14.27 -13.57 -41.94
C CYS A 698 -13.08 -13.32 -41.02
N VAL A 699 -13.30 -12.46 -40.02
CA VAL A 699 -12.35 -12.14 -38.95
C VAL A 699 -13.02 -12.46 -37.62
N ILE A 700 -12.48 -13.43 -36.89
CA ILE A 700 -12.98 -13.86 -35.59
C ILE A 700 -11.90 -13.60 -34.55
N SER A 701 -12.21 -12.89 -33.47
CA SER A 701 -11.31 -12.78 -32.33
C SER A 701 -11.88 -13.47 -31.09
N THR A 702 -11.02 -14.23 -30.40
CA THR A 702 -11.43 -14.97 -29.21
C THR A 702 -10.29 -15.14 -28.22
N TRP A 703 -10.66 -15.51 -26.98
CA TRP A 703 -9.76 -15.76 -25.87
C TRP A 703 -8.89 -16.98 -26.17
N ASP A 704 -7.58 -16.84 -26.05
CA ASP A 704 -6.66 -17.96 -26.26
C ASP A 704 -6.58 -18.80 -24.98
N ILE A 705 -7.28 -19.94 -24.97
CA ILE A 705 -7.28 -20.89 -23.85
C ILE A 705 -5.88 -21.48 -23.58
N GLU A 706 -4.98 -21.40 -24.55
CA GLU A 706 -3.60 -21.87 -24.44
C GLU A 706 -2.66 -20.77 -23.86
N CYS A 707 -3.17 -19.57 -23.56
CA CYS A 707 -2.42 -18.49 -22.92
C CYS A 707 -2.29 -18.69 -21.39
N PRO A 708 -1.06 -18.78 -20.83
CA PRO A 708 -0.85 -19.08 -19.41
C PRO A 708 -1.18 -17.92 -18.45
N HIS A 709 -1.55 -16.74 -18.97
CA HIS A 709 -1.86 -15.54 -18.17
C HIS A 709 -3.15 -14.85 -18.65
N LEU A 710 -4.10 -15.65 -19.13
CA LEU A 710 -5.39 -15.19 -19.66
C LEU A 710 -6.23 -14.43 -18.63
N THR A 711 -6.48 -13.14 -18.86
CA THR A 711 -7.46 -12.35 -18.09
C THR A 711 -8.61 -11.84 -18.98
N TYR A 712 -9.83 -12.23 -18.64
CA TYR A 712 -11.06 -11.74 -19.29
C TYR A 712 -11.40 -10.32 -18.85
N LEU A 713 -12.20 -9.60 -19.66
CA LEU A 713 -12.68 -8.26 -19.33
C LEU A 713 -13.31 -8.19 -17.92
N SER A 714 -13.16 -7.03 -17.27
CA SER A 714 -13.72 -6.74 -15.95
C SER A 714 -15.25 -6.77 -15.90
N ILE A 715 -15.92 -6.62 -17.06
CA ILE A 715 -17.38 -6.64 -17.19
C ILE A 715 -18.04 -7.98 -16.87
N TYR A 716 -17.29 -9.09 -16.96
CA TYR A 716 -17.82 -10.44 -16.77
C TYR A 716 -17.77 -10.88 -15.29
N SER A 717 -18.82 -11.54 -14.81
CA SER A 717 -18.80 -12.24 -13.51
C SER A 717 -17.83 -13.42 -13.52
N HIS A 718 -17.51 -13.98 -12.34
CA HIS A 718 -16.68 -15.19 -12.26
C HIS A 718 -17.30 -16.37 -13.04
N GLU A 719 -18.61 -16.59 -12.88
CA GLU A 719 -19.37 -17.63 -13.58
C GLU A 719 -19.35 -17.43 -15.10
N GLN A 720 -19.51 -16.19 -15.57
CA GLN A 720 -19.44 -15.86 -17.00
C GLN A 720 -18.03 -16.11 -17.56
N LYS A 721 -16.98 -15.77 -16.82
CA LYS A 721 -15.59 -16.05 -17.21
C LYS A 721 -15.31 -17.55 -17.31
N GLU A 722 -15.87 -18.34 -16.40
CA GLU A 722 -15.72 -19.79 -16.41
C GLU A 722 -16.49 -20.45 -17.57
N LEU A 723 -17.73 -20.01 -17.83
CA LEU A 723 -18.49 -20.46 -19.01
C LEU A 723 -17.76 -20.10 -20.33
N MET A 724 -17.21 -18.88 -20.42
CA MET A 724 -16.40 -18.46 -21.57
C MET A 724 -15.08 -19.24 -21.68
N ARG A 725 -14.49 -19.68 -20.56
CA ARG A 725 -13.32 -20.58 -20.54
C ARG A 725 -13.64 -21.95 -21.10
N GLN A 726 -14.79 -22.51 -20.74
CA GLN A 726 -15.28 -23.80 -21.25
C GLN A 726 -15.63 -23.73 -22.75
N ASN A 727 -16.18 -22.60 -23.19
CA ASN A 727 -16.49 -22.34 -24.60
C ASN A 727 -15.29 -21.92 -25.44
N ALA A 728 -14.17 -21.52 -24.83
CA ALA A 728 -12.98 -21.09 -25.56
C ALA A 728 -12.42 -22.24 -26.44
N ILE A 729 -11.95 -21.85 -27.61
CA ILE A 729 -11.51 -22.75 -28.69
C ILE A 729 -10.03 -22.51 -28.90
N SER A 730 -9.26 -23.57 -29.15
CA SER A 730 -7.83 -23.41 -29.45
C SER A 730 -7.62 -22.93 -30.88
N ARG A 731 -6.46 -22.32 -31.14
CA ARG A 731 -6.09 -21.84 -32.48
C ARG A 731 -6.07 -22.98 -33.51
N GLY A 732 -5.64 -24.17 -33.09
CA GLY A 732 -5.63 -25.39 -33.90
C GLY A 732 -7.05 -25.85 -34.27
N GLU A 733 -7.90 -26.06 -33.27
CA GLU A 733 -9.29 -26.51 -33.45
C GLU A 733 -10.13 -25.54 -34.27
N ALA A 734 -10.01 -24.23 -34.03
CA ALA A 734 -10.70 -23.21 -34.82
C ALA A 734 -10.26 -23.26 -36.31
N SER A 735 -8.98 -23.54 -36.57
CA SER A 735 -8.45 -23.72 -37.93
C SER A 735 -8.93 -24.99 -38.61
N GLU A 736 -9.05 -26.09 -37.87
CA GLU A 736 -9.57 -27.36 -38.38
C GLU A 736 -11.05 -27.24 -38.73
N ILE A 737 -11.86 -26.64 -37.85
CA ILE A 737 -13.28 -26.37 -38.10
C ILE A 737 -13.45 -25.43 -39.31
N ALA A 738 -12.65 -24.36 -39.41
CA ALA A 738 -12.69 -23.46 -40.56
C ALA A 738 -12.42 -24.20 -41.89
N ARG A 739 -11.36 -25.01 -41.96
CA ARG A 739 -11.05 -25.79 -43.17
C ARG A 739 -12.15 -26.80 -43.50
N ALA A 740 -12.72 -27.47 -42.48
CA ALA A 740 -13.82 -28.41 -42.66
C ALA A 740 -15.11 -27.74 -43.21
N GLN A 741 -15.30 -26.44 -42.95
CA GLN A 741 -16.45 -25.66 -43.44
C GLN A 741 -16.17 -24.92 -44.77
N GLY A 742 -15.07 -25.21 -45.48
CA GLY A 742 -14.77 -24.61 -46.78
C GLY A 742 -14.06 -23.25 -46.72
N PHE A 743 -13.28 -23.01 -45.66
CA PHE A 743 -12.42 -21.83 -45.56
C PHE A 743 -10.93 -22.13 -45.76
N ALA A 744 -10.26 -21.22 -46.46
CA ALA A 744 -8.82 -21.04 -46.35
C ALA A 744 -8.53 -20.26 -45.06
N VAL A 745 -7.58 -20.74 -44.25
CA VAL A 745 -7.04 -20.00 -43.10
C VAL A 745 -5.86 -19.19 -43.60
N GLU A 746 -6.04 -17.87 -43.68
CA GLU A 746 -5.06 -16.94 -44.26
C GLU A 746 -4.04 -16.50 -43.19
N GLU A 747 -4.49 -16.15 -41.98
CA GLU A 747 -3.61 -15.81 -40.85
C GLU A 747 -4.27 -16.10 -39.49
N ILE A 748 -3.44 -16.37 -38.47
CA ILE A 748 -3.83 -16.32 -37.05
C ILE A 748 -2.88 -15.37 -36.34
N ARG A 749 -3.42 -14.30 -35.73
CA ARG A 749 -2.65 -13.27 -35.01
C ARG A 749 -2.89 -13.39 -33.50
N PRO A 750 -1.91 -13.81 -32.69
CA PRO A 750 -2.01 -13.63 -31.24
C PRO A 750 -1.95 -12.12 -30.91
N LEU A 751 -2.69 -11.70 -29.88
CA LEU A 751 -2.73 -10.31 -29.41
C LEU A 751 -2.90 -10.23 -27.89
N GLY A 752 -2.30 -9.22 -27.27
CA GLY A 752 -2.14 -9.12 -25.82
C GLY A 752 -1.07 -10.11 -25.32
N LEU A 753 0.16 -9.99 -25.83
CA LEU A 753 1.29 -10.89 -25.54
C LEU A 753 1.98 -10.60 -24.19
N LEU A 754 1.55 -9.52 -23.51
CA LEU A 754 2.03 -9.12 -22.19
C LEU A 754 0.97 -9.41 -21.11
N PRO A 755 1.40 -9.85 -19.91
CA PRO A 755 0.60 -9.75 -18.70
C PRO A 755 0.28 -8.28 -18.38
N GLU A 756 -0.96 -7.97 -18.03
CA GLU A 756 -1.40 -6.59 -17.74
C GLU A 756 -0.61 -5.95 -16.59
N SER A 757 -0.16 -6.75 -15.61
CA SER A 757 0.71 -6.31 -14.52
C SER A 757 1.99 -5.63 -15.02
N LEU A 758 2.60 -6.15 -16.09
CA LEU A 758 3.82 -5.57 -16.67
C LEU A 758 3.55 -4.23 -17.38
N GLY A 759 2.31 -4.00 -17.83
CA GLY A 759 1.89 -2.72 -18.43
C GLY A 759 1.88 -1.57 -17.42
N TYR A 760 1.66 -1.85 -16.13
CA TYR A 760 1.79 -0.87 -15.05
C TYR A 760 3.26 -0.64 -14.67
N GLU A 761 4.06 -1.69 -14.59
CA GLU A 761 5.50 -1.60 -14.25
C GLU A 761 6.31 -0.81 -15.30
N LEU A 762 5.86 -0.78 -16.55
CA LEU A 762 6.49 -0.07 -17.67
C LEU A 762 6.08 1.40 -17.81
N ASP A 763 5.43 1.97 -16.79
CA ASP A 763 5.07 3.38 -16.68
C ASP A 763 4.25 3.93 -17.88
N LEU A 764 3.36 3.11 -18.42
CA LEU A 764 2.43 3.49 -19.50
C LEU A 764 1.28 4.40 -19.01
N GLN A 765 1.55 5.29 -18.04
CA GLN A 765 0.59 6.10 -17.28
C GLN A 765 -0.17 7.18 -18.07
N GLN A 766 0.11 7.37 -19.35
CA GLN A 766 -0.60 8.35 -20.18
C GLN A 766 -1.85 7.72 -20.80
N ASP A 767 -3.02 7.92 -20.19
CA ASP A 767 -4.28 7.66 -20.88
C ASP A 767 -4.36 8.52 -22.15
N GLY A 768 -4.67 7.87 -23.28
CA GLY A 768 -4.72 8.51 -24.58
C GLY A 768 -3.94 7.77 -25.69
N PRO A 769 -3.73 8.44 -26.84
CA PRO A 769 -3.07 7.91 -28.03
C PRO A 769 -1.78 7.12 -27.83
N ALA A 770 -0.88 7.64 -27.00
CA ALA A 770 0.48 7.12 -26.84
C ALA A 770 0.49 5.72 -26.21
N ARG A 771 -0.38 5.46 -25.22
CA ARG A 771 -0.44 4.16 -24.52
C ARG A 771 -0.86 3.02 -25.44
N ILE A 772 -1.86 3.24 -26.29
CA ILE A 772 -2.33 2.24 -27.26
C ILE A 772 -1.27 1.99 -28.35
N ARG A 773 -0.57 3.03 -28.80
CA ARG A 773 0.56 2.91 -29.74
C ARG A 773 1.73 2.12 -29.13
N ASN A 774 2.11 2.43 -27.89
CA ASN A 774 3.19 1.72 -27.19
C ASN A 774 2.86 0.24 -26.96
N LEU A 775 1.62 -0.08 -26.56
CA LEU A 775 1.19 -1.48 -26.39
C LEU A 775 1.22 -2.26 -27.71
N LEU A 776 0.78 -1.64 -28.81
CA LEU A 776 0.87 -2.23 -30.15
C LEU A 776 2.34 -2.47 -30.56
N ASP A 777 3.22 -1.49 -30.38
CA ASP A 777 4.64 -1.61 -30.71
C ASP A 777 5.32 -2.74 -29.90
N MET A 778 4.94 -2.91 -28.63
CA MET A 778 5.41 -4.00 -27.79
C MET A 778 4.88 -5.37 -28.23
N ASP A 779 3.59 -5.49 -28.55
CA ASP A 779 3.00 -6.73 -29.07
C ASP A 779 3.65 -7.14 -30.40
N LEU A 780 3.87 -6.19 -31.32
CA LEU A 780 4.59 -6.43 -32.57
C LEU A 780 6.04 -6.86 -32.34
N ALA A 781 6.76 -6.21 -31.41
CA ALA A 781 8.13 -6.58 -31.06
C ALA A 781 8.21 -7.98 -30.42
N LEU A 782 7.24 -8.35 -29.59
CA LEU A 782 7.14 -9.69 -28.98
C LEU A 782 6.75 -10.75 -30.01
N LYS A 783 5.78 -10.49 -30.89
CA LYS A 783 5.42 -11.41 -32.01
C LYS A 783 6.63 -11.66 -32.92
N ALA A 784 7.41 -10.61 -33.23
CA ALA A 784 8.62 -10.74 -34.06
C ALA A 784 9.74 -11.53 -33.36
N LYS A 785 9.90 -11.39 -32.04
CA LYS A 785 10.95 -12.07 -31.26
C LYS A 785 10.56 -13.48 -30.81
N PHE A 786 9.26 -13.73 -30.62
CA PHE A 786 8.69 -14.98 -30.11
C PHE A 786 7.44 -15.38 -30.93
N PRO A 787 7.59 -15.86 -32.18
CA PRO A 787 6.46 -16.11 -33.09
C PRO A 787 5.47 -17.18 -32.60
N SER A 788 5.89 -18.04 -31.67
CA SER A 788 5.08 -19.09 -31.06
C SER A 788 4.37 -18.66 -29.77
N LEU A 789 4.54 -17.41 -29.31
CA LEU A 789 3.96 -16.93 -28.06
C LEU A 789 2.43 -16.81 -28.21
N HIS A 790 1.71 -17.18 -27.15
CA HIS A 790 0.27 -17.00 -27.05
C HIS A 790 -0.02 -15.63 -26.45
N GLY A 791 -0.92 -14.89 -27.10
CA GLY A 791 -1.51 -13.68 -26.53
C GLY A 791 -2.75 -14.06 -25.72
N GLN A 792 -3.23 -13.18 -24.86
CA GLN A 792 -4.49 -13.40 -24.13
C GLN A 792 -5.70 -13.60 -25.08
N MET A 793 -5.60 -13.09 -26.31
CA MET A 793 -6.54 -13.39 -27.38
C MET A 793 -5.80 -13.78 -28.66
N TYR A 794 -6.53 -14.32 -29.62
CA TYR A 794 -6.08 -14.43 -31.00
C TYR A 794 -7.17 -13.99 -31.97
N MET A 795 -6.76 -13.55 -33.15
CA MET A 795 -7.60 -13.20 -34.28
C MET A 795 -7.35 -14.18 -35.42
N LEU A 796 -8.38 -14.95 -35.78
CA LEU A 796 -8.43 -15.89 -36.89
C LEU A 796 -8.99 -15.16 -38.12
N ILE A 797 -8.21 -15.14 -39.20
CA ILE A 797 -8.57 -14.51 -40.47
C ILE A 797 -8.70 -15.60 -41.53
N ILE A 798 -9.91 -15.72 -42.09
CA ILE A 798 -10.28 -16.79 -43.01
C ILE A 798 -10.95 -16.24 -44.26
N ARG A 799 -10.80 -16.94 -45.39
CA ARG A 799 -11.44 -16.61 -46.66
C ARG A 799 -12.24 -17.80 -47.18
N LYS A 800 -13.46 -17.54 -47.64
CA LYS A 800 -14.32 -18.54 -48.28
C LYS A 800 -13.72 -18.94 -49.64
N THR A 801 -13.48 -20.24 -49.83
CA THR A 801 -12.87 -20.78 -51.08
C THR A 801 -13.87 -20.92 -52.21
#